data_AF-A0AAE0NYZ9-F1
#
_entry.id   AF-A0AAE0NYZ9-F1
#
_cell.length_a   1.000
_cell.length_b   1.000
_cell.length_c   1.000
_cell.angle_alpha   90.00
_cell.angle_beta   90.00
_cell.angle_gamma   90.00
#
_symmetry.space_group_name_H-M   'P 1'
#
loop_
_entity.id
_entity.type
_entity.pdbx_description
1 polymer ?
#
loop_
_entity_poly.entity_id
_entity_poly.type
_entity_poly.pdbx_seq_one_letter_code
_entity_poly.pdbx_strand_id
1 'polypeptide(L)'
;MAAGGPSRPIPSRKTEEGSRDHLAVSHGDSFRSSSPLAREALARDLAECFSDDDNTGADAGAVEDEDEDEDGYYDTEEGGPILYRRPSGIAFGTTKPSMMSAGAFDDPLLTRSERTRSRNEERSLLRDNHILPPKHEVTQPPGPLTLLYKWMFSTRQPRPVPDAENPQGVAGPSETSPLLGAEVHDGLSADERLNKQWEAAVAAGQIKTTWQREAKTIGVYYRSLIVTFLLQYSLNAVPIFTVGRLGTLELGAISLACMTANITCYAPVQGLATCLDTLCAQAYGSGHKTLVGLQLQRMVYFLFLLIVPIGAIWLNAEPILASMIGPKSAALAAAYLRIILFGAPAYSAFEAGKRFVQAQGLFQATTYVLLIAAPTNIFLNWLFVWKLGFGFTGAPIAVAITQNLLPLLLFLYVWQVDGSQAWGGFRRAAFRNWGPMIRLALPGMIMVVAEWFAFEVLTLASGRLGVAYMAAQSVLVTVTNTTFQLPFPLSVAGSTRMANLVGAQLVDAAKTSAKVTIVGGMVVGLFNFTLLSTFRYHIPLLFTNDKEVIELVATTLPICAFMQLWDCMAAVSHGLLRGIGRQEFGGYANLVCYYVVALPISFGLGFGLDWKLSGLWLGVSVGLLLVSIVEYWFIWQSDWQEAAKDAENRNAAGVSGGFNIFVALLNAHQTFKDTHNKILTTPPGSTIYPGKMSTTVTETRSAPITAETILRLFPDIDTRGDALEGHDEEQIRLMDEVCIVLDENDMPIGTASKKLCHLMTNIEKGLLHRAFSVFLFNDKNELLLQQRATEKITFPDMWTNTCCSHPLSVPTETGSNLPDAIMGVKRAAQRKLDQELGIKKEQVPLEDFHFLTRIHYKAPSNGQWGEHEIDYILFIKANVDVNPNPNEVRDTQYVPAEGLKALFEDPALKFTPWFKLICNSMLFEWWQHLDSGLEKYTNEQEIRRM
;
A
#
# COMPACT_ATOMS: atom_id res chain seq x y z
N MET A 1 -41.71 -57.15 46.13
CA MET A 1 -41.09 -57.76 47.33
C MET A 1 -39.65 -58.08 46.94
N ALA A 2 -38.69 -57.21 47.29
CA ALA A 2 -37.83 -57.33 48.49
C ALA A 2 -36.91 -58.57 48.41
N ALA A 3 -35.62 -58.58 48.69
CA ALA A 3 -34.61 -57.60 49.11
C ALA A 3 -33.26 -58.37 49.21
N GLY A 4 -32.12 -57.68 49.32
CA GLY A 4 -30.90 -58.25 49.92
C GLY A 4 -29.58 -57.69 49.36
N GLY A 5 -29.07 -56.59 49.96
CA GLY A 5 -27.75 -55.98 49.64
C GLY A 5 -26.56 -56.73 50.27
N PRO A 6 -25.49 -56.07 50.78
CA PRO A 6 -25.02 -54.69 50.58
C PRO A 6 -23.49 -54.57 50.29
N SER A 7 -23.07 -53.36 49.91
CA SER A 7 -21.69 -52.91 49.66
C SER A 7 -20.93 -52.49 50.94
N ARG A 8 -19.60 -52.64 50.93
CA ARG A 8 -18.64 -52.12 51.94
C ARG A 8 -17.32 -51.63 51.29
N PRO A 9 -16.54 -50.75 51.96
CA PRO A 9 -15.89 -49.57 51.36
C PRO A 9 -14.34 -49.64 51.25
N ILE A 10 -13.74 -48.69 50.54
CA ILE A 10 -12.27 -48.49 50.40
C ILE A 10 -11.86 -47.19 51.13
N PRO A 11 -10.69 -47.12 51.81
CA PRO A 11 -10.43 -46.18 52.90
C PRO A 11 -9.68 -44.89 52.50
N SER A 12 -9.82 -43.90 53.40
CA SER A 12 -9.23 -42.56 53.44
C SER A 12 -7.70 -42.53 53.60
N ARG A 13 -7.03 -41.52 53.02
CA ARG A 13 -5.68 -41.10 53.42
C ARG A 13 -5.67 -39.64 53.90
N LYS A 14 -5.08 -39.46 55.08
CA LYS A 14 -4.94 -38.23 55.87
C LYS A 14 -4.02 -37.20 55.21
N THR A 15 -4.36 -35.93 55.48
CA THR A 15 -3.56 -34.71 55.41
C THR A 15 -2.42 -34.69 56.43
N GLU A 16 -1.27 -34.12 56.05
CA GLU A 16 -0.39 -33.39 56.97
C GLU A 16 0.46 -32.38 56.19
N GLU A 17 0.60 -31.20 56.78
CA GLU A 17 1.06 -29.93 56.24
C GLU A 17 2.58 -29.87 56.03
N GLY A 18 3.01 -29.12 55.01
CA GLY A 18 4.40 -28.73 54.83
C GLY A 18 4.57 -27.65 53.77
N SER A 19 4.84 -26.42 54.22
CA SER A 19 5.41 -25.30 53.46
C SER A 19 4.65 -24.80 52.23
N ARG A 20 3.57 -24.03 52.47
CA ARG A 20 3.08 -23.02 51.50
C ARG A 20 3.99 -21.80 51.56
N ASP A 21 5.06 -21.84 50.78
CA ASP A 21 5.74 -20.70 50.18
C ASP A 21 6.51 -21.27 48.99
N HIS A 22 6.44 -20.61 47.84
CA HIS A 22 6.87 -21.08 46.50
C HIS A 22 5.87 -21.96 45.74
N LEU A 23 4.78 -21.38 45.24
CA LEU A 23 4.08 -21.81 44.00
C LEU A 23 3.00 -20.78 43.58
N ALA A 24 3.35 -19.50 43.62
CA ALA A 24 2.53 -18.40 43.10
C ALA A 24 3.39 -17.40 42.32
N VAL A 25 4.29 -17.91 41.46
CA VAL A 25 4.97 -17.13 40.42
C VAL A 25 5.29 -18.11 39.29
N SER A 26 4.40 -18.28 38.32
CA SER A 26 4.75 -18.96 37.05
C SER A 26 3.70 -18.85 35.92
N HIS A 27 2.58 -18.16 36.13
CA HIS A 27 1.67 -17.79 35.04
C HIS A 27 1.72 -16.27 34.88
N GLY A 28 2.59 -15.79 34.01
CA GLY A 28 2.73 -14.35 33.74
C GLY A 28 3.94 -13.94 32.88
N ASP A 29 4.99 -14.77 32.80
CA ASP A 29 6.28 -14.31 32.24
C ASP A 29 6.57 -14.69 30.78
N SER A 30 5.70 -15.42 30.07
CA SER A 30 5.97 -15.80 28.67
C SER A 30 5.26 -14.98 27.59
N PHE A 31 4.59 -13.88 27.94
CA PHE A 31 3.89 -13.01 26.97
C PHE A 31 4.37 -11.54 26.95
N ARG A 32 5.47 -11.24 27.64
CA ARG A 32 6.04 -9.88 27.73
C ARG A 32 7.49 -9.85 27.27
N SER A 33 7.69 -9.56 25.98
CA SER A 33 8.99 -9.09 25.48
C SER A 33 8.80 -7.84 24.62
N SER A 34 8.54 -6.71 25.28
CA SER A 34 8.86 -5.37 24.75
C SER A 34 10.11 -4.87 25.47
N SER A 35 11.00 -4.16 24.77
CA SER A 35 12.22 -3.62 25.38
C SER A 35 11.92 -2.63 26.51
N PRO A 36 12.79 -2.48 27.53
CA PRO A 36 12.61 -1.52 28.64
C PRO A 36 12.45 -0.06 28.16
N LEU A 37 13.09 0.29 27.04
CA LEU A 37 12.98 1.59 26.37
C LEU A 37 11.58 1.88 25.82
N ALA A 38 10.85 0.85 25.40
CA ALA A 38 9.47 1.01 24.92
C ALA A 38 8.50 1.33 26.07
N ARG A 39 8.77 0.85 27.30
CA ARG A 39 7.99 1.23 28.50
C ARG A 39 8.23 2.68 28.88
N GLU A 40 9.47 3.16 28.75
CA GLU A 40 9.84 4.53 29.09
C GLU A 40 9.32 5.53 28.04
N ALA A 41 9.34 5.16 26.76
CA ALA A 41 8.73 5.93 25.67
C ALA A 41 7.20 5.98 25.78
N LEU A 42 6.53 4.85 26.08
CA LEU A 42 5.08 4.84 26.32
C LEU A 42 4.71 5.67 27.56
N ALA A 43 5.49 5.60 28.63
CA ALA A 43 5.26 6.40 29.84
C ALA A 43 5.42 7.90 29.58
N ARG A 44 6.33 8.29 28.67
CA ARG A 44 6.53 9.68 28.22
C ARG A 44 5.39 10.15 27.33
N ASP A 45 4.97 9.33 26.37
CA ASP A 45 3.88 9.64 25.43
C ASP A 45 2.52 9.68 26.15
N LEU A 46 2.30 8.82 27.16
CA LEU A 46 1.12 8.88 28.02
C LEU A 46 1.14 10.13 28.92
N ALA A 47 2.30 10.54 29.44
CA ALA A 47 2.43 11.76 30.23
C ALA A 47 2.19 13.04 29.40
N GLU A 48 2.53 13.03 28.10
CA GLU A 48 2.25 14.14 27.18
C GLU A 48 0.79 14.16 26.66
N CYS A 49 0.07 13.03 26.70
CA CYS A 49 -1.33 12.97 26.23
C CYS A 49 -2.39 13.33 27.29
N PHE A 50 -2.03 13.41 28.57
CA PHE A 50 -2.96 13.69 29.68
C PHE A 50 -2.76 15.05 30.35
N SER A 51 -1.96 15.96 29.78
CA SER A 51 -1.74 17.28 30.39
C SER A 51 -2.75 18.36 29.98
N ASP A 52 -3.64 18.11 29.01
CA ASP A 52 -4.60 19.09 28.50
C ASP A 52 -6.03 18.52 28.48
N ASP A 53 -6.69 18.42 29.64
CA ASP A 53 -8.11 18.78 29.83
C ASP A 53 -8.57 18.57 31.29
N ASP A 54 -9.29 19.59 31.79
CA ASP A 54 -9.54 19.96 33.18
C ASP A 54 -10.54 19.10 33.99
N ASN A 55 -10.20 18.93 35.28
CA ASN A 55 -10.99 19.31 36.47
C ASN A 55 -12.53 19.44 36.32
N THR A 56 -13.28 18.42 36.75
CA THR A 56 -14.59 18.49 37.46
C THR A 56 -14.84 17.07 38.01
N GLY A 57 -15.10 16.82 39.30
CA GLY A 57 -16.25 17.23 40.09
C GLY A 57 -16.99 15.94 40.54
N ALA A 58 -16.99 15.68 41.84
CA ALA A 58 -17.49 14.49 42.52
C ALA A 58 -19.00 14.21 42.33
N ASP A 59 -19.42 12.94 42.50
CA ASP A 59 -20.24 12.45 43.63
C ASP A 59 -21.24 11.32 43.26
N ALA A 60 -21.43 10.40 44.21
CA ALA A 60 -22.52 9.42 44.41
C ALA A 60 -22.86 8.40 43.29
N GLY A 61 -23.25 7.14 43.57
CA GLY A 61 -23.63 6.46 44.79
C GLY A 61 -24.09 5.04 44.43
N ALA A 62 -23.96 4.13 45.40
CA ALA A 62 -24.27 2.70 45.31
C ALA A 62 -25.76 2.39 45.10
N VAL A 63 -26.05 1.31 44.37
CA VAL A 63 -27.27 0.48 44.52
C VAL A 63 -26.89 -0.99 44.25
N GLU A 64 -27.18 -1.83 45.25
CA GLU A 64 -27.09 -3.30 45.34
C GLU A 64 -28.25 -3.96 44.55
N ASP A 65 -28.03 -5.08 43.84
CA ASP A 65 -28.49 -6.47 44.15
C ASP A 65 -29.13 -7.00 42.83
N GLU A 66 -29.17 -8.27 42.40
CA GLU A 66 -28.97 -9.61 42.96
C GLU A 66 -28.82 -10.59 41.75
N ASP A 67 -28.00 -11.63 41.92
CA ASP A 67 -28.09 -13.01 41.41
C ASP A 67 -28.46 -13.36 39.94
N GLU A 68 -27.55 -14.06 39.25
CA GLU A 68 -27.75 -15.47 38.83
C GLU A 68 -26.44 -16.07 38.23
N ASP A 69 -26.12 -17.27 38.71
CA ASP A 69 -24.89 -18.03 38.51
C ASP A 69 -24.63 -18.49 37.06
N GLU A 70 -23.41 -18.27 36.54
CA GLU A 70 -22.74 -19.25 35.66
C GLU A 70 -21.20 -19.03 35.65
N ASP A 71 -20.50 -20.05 36.16
CA ASP A 71 -19.06 -20.29 36.31
C ASP A 71 -18.06 -19.36 35.57
N GLY A 72 -17.34 -18.58 36.37
CA GLY A 72 -16.20 -17.77 35.96
C GLY A 72 -14.88 -18.55 35.84
N TYR A 73 -14.15 -18.28 34.76
CA TYR A 73 -12.70 -18.23 34.79
C TYR A 73 -12.30 -16.82 34.35
N TYR A 74 -11.79 -16.04 35.31
CA TYR A 74 -11.23 -14.72 35.08
C TYR A 74 -9.96 -14.85 34.23
N ASP A 75 -9.89 -14.13 33.12
CA ASP A 75 -8.61 -13.86 32.45
C ASP A 75 -8.43 -12.35 32.42
N THR A 76 -7.46 -11.90 33.19
CA THR A 76 -7.10 -10.50 33.42
C THR A 76 -6.66 -9.82 32.12
N GLU A 77 -7.22 -8.63 31.92
CA GLU A 77 -6.83 -7.63 30.93
C GLU A 77 -5.33 -7.33 31.00
N GLU A 78 -4.65 -7.36 29.86
CA GLU A 78 -3.42 -6.60 29.64
C GLU A 78 -3.19 -6.37 28.14
N GLY A 79 -3.14 -5.09 27.76
CA GLY A 79 -2.92 -4.62 26.40
C GLY A 79 -1.54 -5.01 25.86
N GLY A 80 -1.51 -5.53 24.62
CA GLY A 80 -0.31 -5.92 23.90
C GLY A 80 -0.01 -5.02 22.68
N PRO A 81 1.27 -4.86 22.29
CA PRO A 81 1.68 -3.98 21.20
C PRO A 81 1.59 -4.61 19.79
N ILE A 82 1.82 -3.74 18.80
CA ILE A 82 1.70 -3.87 17.34
C ILE A 82 2.26 -5.20 16.77
N LEU A 83 1.36 -6.05 16.24
CA LEU A 83 1.69 -7.27 15.48
C LEU A 83 1.83 -6.96 13.98
N TYR A 84 2.92 -7.42 13.35
CA TYR A 84 2.98 -7.65 11.91
C TYR A 84 1.84 -8.59 11.50
N ARG A 85 0.82 -8.09 10.78
CA ARG A 85 -0.44 -8.81 10.55
C ARG A 85 -0.60 -9.34 9.11
N ARG A 86 -0.06 -10.55 8.93
CA ARG A 86 -0.45 -11.68 8.05
C ARG A 86 -1.13 -11.38 6.68
N PRO A 87 -0.46 -11.66 5.55
CA PRO A 87 -1.00 -11.48 4.19
C PRO A 87 -2.19 -12.37 3.78
N SER A 88 -2.46 -13.46 4.50
CA SER A 88 -3.50 -14.45 4.15
C SER A 88 -4.93 -13.95 4.40
N GLY A 89 -5.15 -13.12 5.42
CA GLY A 89 -6.48 -12.64 5.84
C GLY A 89 -7.01 -11.42 5.08
N ILE A 90 -6.38 -11.01 3.98
CA ILE A 90 -6.63 -9.73 3.29
C ILE A 90 -7.99 -9.69 2.55
N ALA A 91 -8.82 -10.73 2.64
CA ALA A 91 -9.78 -11.00 1.58
C ALA A 91 -11.25 -11.13 1.95
N PHE A 92 -11.66 -11.28 3.22
CA PHE A 92 -12.85 -12.10 3.44
C PHE A 92 -13.49 -12.01 4.86
N GLY A 93 -14.60 -11.26 5.00
CA GLY A 93 -15.41 -11.15 6.23
C GLY A 93 -16.69 -12.00 6.29
N THR A 94 -17.47 -11.88 7.38
CA THR A 94 -18.79 -12.48 7.83
C THR A 94 -18.71 -13.16 9.23
N THR A 95 -19.69 -13.22 10.17
CA THR A 95 -21.05 -12.65 10.43
C THR A 95 -21.43 -12.82 11.95
N LYS A 96 -21.93 -11.75 12.62
CA LYS A 96 -22.89 -11.65 13.79
C LYS A 96 -22.52 -12.10 15.24
N PRO A 97 -23.17 -11.56 16.31
CA PRO A 97 -22.82 -10.30 17.02
C PRO A 97 -22.47 -10.51 18.52
N SER A 98 -21.90 -9.48 19.16
CA SER A 98 -21.98 -9.30 20.62
C SER A 98 -21.97 -7.81 20.94
N MET A 99 -22.98 -7.35 21.67
CA MET A 99 -23.11 -5.98 22.16
C MET A 99 -21.95 -5.66 23.09
N MET A 100 -21.30 -4.49 22.96
CA MET A 100 -20.62 -3.84 24.08
C MET A 100 -20.66 -2.32 23.99
N SER A 101 -20.81 -1.75 25.18
CA SER A 101 -21.02 -0.37 25.56
C SER A 101 -19.85 0.54 25.16
N ALA A 102 -20.15 1.82 25.04
CA ALA A 102 -19.18 2.88 24.76
C ALA A 102 -18.16 3.00 25.92
N GLY A 103 -16.89 2.75 25.63
CA GLY A 103 -15.77 3.02 26.54
C GLY A 103 -14.43 2.77 25.85
N ALA A 104 -13.63 3.84 25.75
CA ALA A 104 -12.18 3.92 25.45
C ALA A 104 -11.62 3.23 24.17
N PHE A 105 -10.75 3.96 23.47
CA PHE A 105 -10.11 3.53 22.23
C PHE A 105 -9.01 2.48 22.46
N ASP A 106 -9.36 1.20 22.42
CA ASP A 106 -8.42 0.09 22.23
C ASP A 106 -8.51 -0.49 20.81
N ASP A 107 -7.37 -0.95 20.28
CA ASP A 107 -7.26 -1.55 18.94
C ASP A 107 -8.30 -2.70 18.75
N PRO A 108 -8.95 -2.81 17.58
CA PRO A 108 -10.01 -3.79 17.36
C PRO A 108 -9.44 -5.23 17.42
N LEU A 109 -9.73 -5.91 18.54
CA LEU A 109 -9.48 -7.34 18.73
C LEU A 109 -10.18 -8.13 17.62
N LEU A 110 -9.44 -8.98 16.89
CA LEU A 110 -10.06 -9.90 15.91
C LEU A 110 -11.02 -10.83 16.65
N THR A 111 -12.24 -10.91 16.13
CA THR A 111 -13.29 -11.82 16.60
C THR A 111 -12.85 -13.29 16.46
N ARG A 112 -13.43 -14.20 17.26
CA ARG A 112 -13.07 -15.64 17.24
C ARG A 112 -13.23 -16.27 15.85
N SER A 113 -14.21 -15.84 15.07
CA SER A 113 -14.44 -16.30 13.70
C SER A 113 -13.36 -15.81 12.73
N GLU A 114 -12.96 -14.54 12.81
CA GLU A 114 -11.87 -13.97 12.01
C GLU A 114 -10.54 -14.66 12.28
N ARG A 115 -10.22 -14.93 13.56
CA ARG A 115 -9.04 -15.70 13.95
C ARG A 115 -9.08 -17.11 13.34
N THR A 116 -10.23 -17.78 13.40
CA THR A 116 -10.41 -19.13 12.85
C THR A 116 -10.25 -19.16 11.34
N ARG A 117 -10.78 -18.15 10.63
CA ARG A 117 -10.70 -18.05 9.17
C ARG A 117 -9.30 -17.73 8.69
N SER A 118 -8.64 -16.73 9.28
CA SER A 118 -7.23 -16.40 9.00
C SER A 118 -6.36 -17.65 9.14
N ARG A 119 -6.55 -18.40 10.24
CA ARG A 119 -5.83 -19.67 10.50
C ARG A 119 -6.11 -20.75 9.45
N ASN A 120 -7.36 -20.89 9.02
CA ASN A 120 -7.72 -21.86 7.98
C ASN A 120 -7.10 -21.50 6.62
N GLU A 121 -7.00 -20.21 6.29
CA GLU A 121 -6.41 -19.73 5.05
C GLU A 121 -4.89 -19.83 5.05
N GLU A 122 -4.23 -19.54 6.19
CA GLU A 122 -2.80 -19.82 6.42
C GLU A 122 -2.49 -21.29 6.22
N ARG A 123 -3.24 -22.17 6.90
CA ARG A 123 -3.11 -23.62 6.72
C ARG A 123 -3.34 -24.03 5.27
N SER A 124 -4.28 -23.39 4.57
CA SER A 124 -4.52 -23.66 3.16
C SER A 124 -3.36 -23.21 2.28
N LEU A 125 -2.76 -22.04 2.52
CA LEU A 125 -1.63 -21.52 1.74
C LEU A 125 -0.36 -22.32 1.97
N LEU A 126 -0.08 -22.68 3.23
CA LEU A 126 1.05 -23.54 3.56
C LEU A 126 0.88 -24.93 2.93
N ARG A 127 -0.34 -25.47 2.89
CA ARG A 127 -0.64 -26.71 2.16
C ARG A 127 -0.52 -26.57 0.64
N ASP A 128 -0.93 -25.43 0.09
CA ASP A 128 -0.80 -25.15 -1.34
C ASP A 128 0.67 -25.08 -1.77
N ASN A 129 1.57 -24.65 -0.88
CA ASN A 129 3.02 -24.58 -1.10
C ASN A 129 3.78 -25.83 -0.56
N HIS A 130 3.08 -26.91 -0.18
CA HIS A 130 3.65 -28.16 0.37
C HIS A 130 4.45 -28.02 1.67
N ILE A 131 4.24 -26.95 2.44
CA ILE A 131 4.87 -26.71 3.74
C ILE A 131 4.15 -27.48 4.86
N LEU A 132 2.82 -27.62 4.73
CA LEU A 132 2.00 -28.46 5.62
C LEU A 132 1.52 -29.73 4.91
N PRO A 133 1.39 -30.85 5.64
CA PRO A 133 0.83 -32.08 5.08
C PRO A 133 -0.63 -31.89 4.62
N PRO A 134 -1.06 -32.64 3.59
CA PRO A 134 -2.42 -32.56 3.05
C PRO A 134 -3.45 -32.93 4.12
N LYS A 135 -4.63 -32.28 4.09
CA LYS A 135 -5.71 -32.51 5.07
C LYS A 135 -6.24 -33.96 5.06
N HIS A 136 -6.14 -34.63 3.91
CA HIS A 136 -6.52 -36.02 3.73
C HIS A 136 -5.37 -36.75 3.04
N GLU A 137 -4.96 -37.87 3.59
CA GLU A 137 -4.01 -38.77 2.96
C GLU A 137 -4.67 -39.41 1.74
N VAL A 138 -3.95 -39.40 0.62
CA VAL A 138 -4.44 -39.96 -0.64
C VAL A 138 -4.01 -41.43 -0.66
N THR A 139 -4.94 -42.32 -0.33
CA THR A 139 -4.70 -43.78 -0.22
C THR A 139 -4.68 -44.51 -1.58
N GLN A 140 -5.04 -43.86 -2.69
CA GLN A 140 -5.02 -44.46 -4.03
C GLN A 140 -4.51 -43.50 -5.12
N PRO A 141 -3.81 -44.01 -6.15
CA PRO A 141 -3.34 -43.19 -7.27
C PRO A 141 -4.54 -42.57 -8.01
N PRO A 142 -4.52 -41.26 -8.31
CA PRO A 142 -5.64 -40.59 -8.96
C PRO A 142 -5.82 -41.12 -10.38
N GLY A 143 -7.06 -41.50 -10.73
CA GLY A 143 -7.42 -41.85 -12.10
C GLY A 143 -7.25 -40.68 -13.09
N PRO A 144 -7.30 -40.94 -14.42
CA PRO A 144 -7.00 -39.95 -15.44
C PRO A 144 -7.93 -38.71 -15.39
N LEU A 145 -9.21 -38.90 -15.11
CA LEU A 145 -10.16 -37.79 -14.91
C LEU A 145 -9.84 -36.96 -13.65
N THR A 146 -9.37 -37.61 -12.59
CA THR A 146 -8.98 -36.94 -11.34
C THR A 146 -7.68 -36.17 -11.51
N LEU A 147 -6.74 -36.66 -12.34
CA LEU A 147 -5.53 -35.94 -12.73
C LEU A 147 -5.88 -34.69 -13.56
N LEU A 148 -6.78 -34.83 -14.53
CA LEU A 148 -7.28 -33.71 -15.33
C LEU A 148 -7.98 -32.66 -14.46
N TYR A 149 -8.84 -33.10 -13.52
CA TYR A 149 -9.51 -32.23 -12.57
C TYR A 149 -8.51 -31.50 -11.65
N LYS A 150 -7.52 -32.21 -11.12
CA LYS A 150 -6.45 -31.60 -10.32
C LYS A 150 -5.64 -30.61 -11.14
N TRP A 151 -5.31 -30.93 -12.38
CA TRP A 151 -4.58 -30.02 -13.25
C TRP A 151 -5.37 -28.73 -13.54
N MET A 152 -6.67 -28.82 -13.79
CA MET A 152 -7.52 -27.65 -14.07
C MET A 152 -7.91 -26.84 -12.83
N PHE A 153 -8.13 -27.48 -11.67
CA PHE A 153 -8.78 -26.84 -10.52
C PHE A 153 -7.98 -26.88 -9.20
N SER A 154 -6.80 -27.52 -9.17
CA SER A 154 -5.97 -27.54 -7.95
C SER A 154 -5.35 -26.18 -7.69
N THR A 155 -5.45 -25.71 -6.45
CA THR A 155 -4.77 -24.50 -5.96
C THR A 155 -3.32 -24.75 -5.56
N ARG A 156 -2.90 -26.02 -5.47
CA ARG A 156 -1.54 -26.40 -5.04
C ARG A 156 -0.50 -26.11 -6.12
N GLN A 157 0.67 -25.64 -5.70
CA GLN A 157 1.84 -25.50 -6.57
C GLN A 157 2.26 -26.89 -7.11
N PRO A 158 2.77 -26.99 -8.35
CA PRO A 158 3.45 -28.19 -8.80
C PRO A 158 4.65 -28.49 -7.89
N ARG A 159 4.85 -29.75 -7.50
CA ARG A 159 6.09 -30.11 -6.80
C ARG A 159 7.26 -29.95 -7.79
N PRO A 160 8.39 -29.34 -7.40
CA PRO A 160 9.61 -29.48 -8.18
C PRO A 160 9.91 -30.97 -8.34
N VAL A 161 10.27 -31.39 -9.55
CA VAL A 161 10.78 -32.74 -9.81
C VAL A 161 12.00 -32.89 -8.89
N PRO A 162 12.15 -33.98 -8.12
CA PRO A 162 13.35 -34.16 -7.32
C PRO A 162 14.54 -34.14 -8.26
N ASP A 163 15.49 -33.22 -8.04
CA ASP A 163 16.79 -33.32 -8.67
C ASP A 163 17.33 -34.72 -8.37
N ALA A 164 17.72 -35.45 -9.41
CA ALA A 164 18.20 -36.83 -9.32
C ALA A 164 19.53 -36.95 -8.54
N GLU A 165 20.01 -35.89 -7.91
CA GLU A 165 21.31 -35.83 -7.22
C GLU A 165 21.23 -35.55 -5.71
N ASN A 166 20.04 -35.58 -5.09
CA ASN A 166 19.96 -35.52 -3.62
C ASN A 166 18.99 -36.57 -3.02
N PRO A 167 19.46 -37.76 -2.62
CA PRO A 167 18.62 -38.83 -2.07
C PRO A 167 18.21 -38.60 -0.60
N GLN A 168 18.29 -37.38 -0.08
CA GLN A 168 17.81 -37.01 1.25
C GLN A 168 16.45 -36.29 1.18
N GLY A 169 15.46 -36.93 0.55
CA GLY A 169 14.07 -36.51 0.58
C GLY A 169 13.24 -37.51 1.40
N VAL A 170 12.93 -37.13 2.65
CA VAL A 170 11.99 -37.76 3.61
C VAL A 170 11.45 -39.13 3.18
N ALA A 171 12.03 -40.20 3.75
CA ALA A 171 11.50 -41.55 3.64
C ALA A 171 10.03 -41.59 4.10
N GLY A 172 9.15 -42.16 3.28
CA GLY A 172 7.80 -42.50 3.71
C GLY A 172 7.85 -43.47 4.91
N PRO A 173 6.85 -43.44 5.81
CA PRO A 173 6.89 -44.24 7.02
C PRO A 173 7.02 -45.72 6.67
N SER A 174 8.12 -46.34 7.11
CA SER A 174 8.34 -47.79 7.07
C SER A 174 7.72 -48.47 8.29
N GLU A 175 7.66 -49.80 8.29
CA GLU A 175 7.22 -50.62 9.44
C GLU A 175 8.09 -50.43 10.70
N THR A 176 9.23 -49.74 10.58
CA THR A 176 10.11 -49.35 11.69
C THR A 176 9.96 -47.89 12.11
N SER A 177 9.01 -47.16 11.52
CA SER A 177 8.70 -45.79 11.91
C SER A 177 7.81 -45.79 13.16
N PRO A 178 8.12 -45.00 14.20
CA PRO A 178 7.37 -45.03 15.45
C PRO A 178 5.90 -44.65 15.21
N LEU A 179 4.99 -45.47 15.76
CA LEU A 179 3.53 -45.37 15.54
C LEU A 179 2.92 -44.03 16.00
N LEU A 180 3.60 -43.37 16.93
CA LEU A 180 3.43 -41.96 17.28
C LEU A 180 4.74 -41.29 16.86
N GLY A 181 4.69 -40.43 15.85
CA GLY A 181 5.85 -39.58 15.54
C GLY A 181 6.32 -38.89 16.80
N ALA A 182 7.63 -38.82 17.03
CA ALA A 182 8.17 -37.99 18.09
C ALA A 182 7.74 -36.53 17.81
N GLU A 183 6.62 -36.12 18.37
CA GLU A 183 6.36 -34.70 18.55
C GLU A 183 7.50 -34.21 19.44
N VAL A 184 8.44 -33.50 18.83
CA VAL A 184 9.36 -32.67 19.59
C VAL A 184 8.46 -31.73 20.40
N HIS A 185 8.30 -32.02 21.68
CA HIS A 185 7.53 -31.20 22.61
C HIS A 185 8.35 -29.94 22.90
N ASP A 186 8.40 -29.02 21.94
CA ASP A 186 9.02 -27.70 22.07
C ASP A 186 8.29 -26.79 23.09
N GLY A 187 7.35 -27.31 23.89
CA GLY A 187 6.48 -26.54 24.78
C GLY A 187 5.47 -25.62 24.07
N LEU A 188 5.67 -25.34 22.78
CA LEU A 188 4.81 -24.46 21.97
C LEU A 188 3.46 -25.10 21.67
N SER A 189 2.40 -24.31 21.81
CA SER A 189 1.05 -24.65 21.38
C SER A 189 1.01 -24.91 19.87
N ALA A 190 0.02 -25.68 19.40
CA ALA A 190 -0.19 -25.93 17.97
C ALA A 190 -0.34 -24.64 17.15
N ASP A 191 -0.73 -23.54 17.80
CA ASP A 191 -0.93 -22.23 17.19
C ASP A 191 0.36 -21.45 17.05
N GLU A 192 1.24 -21.52 18.04
CA GLU A 192 2.58 -20.95 17.97
C GLU A 192 3.45 -21.69 16.95
N ARG A 193 3.35 -23.03 16.88
CA ARG A 193 4.03 -23.83 15.84
C ARG A 193 3.58 -23.42 14.44
N LEU A 194 2.27 -23.27 14.22
CA LEU A 194 1.72 -22.82 12.94
C LEU A 194 2.20 -21.41 12.59
N ASN A 195 2.24 -20.49 13.57
CA ASN A 195 2.65 -19.12 13.34
C ASN A 195 4.15 -19.02 13.00
N LYS A 196 4.99 -19.77 13.71
CA LYS A 196 6.43 -19.85 13.42
C LYS A 196 6.70 -20.42 12.03
N GLN A 197 5.96 -21.45 11.62
CA GLN A 197 6.05 -22.02 10.26
C GLN A 197 5.57 -21.03 9.20
N TRP A 198 4.52 -20.27 9.47
CA TRP A 198 4.04 -19.22 8.59
C TRP A 198 5.08 -18.11 8.41
N GLU A 199 5.64 -17.58 9.51
CA GLU A 199 6.65 -16.53 9.50
C GLU A 199 7.92 -17.00 8.79
N ALA A 200 8.38 -18.23 9.05
CA ALA A 200 9.51 -18.83 8.34
C ALA A 200 9.24 -18.96 6.83
N ALA A 201 8.03 -19.37 6.44
CA ALA A 201 7.64 -19.50 5.03
C ALA A 201 7.54 -18.15 4.32
N VAL A 202 7.05 -17.11 5.00
CA VAL A 202 7.00 -15.73 4.49
C VAL A 202 8.41 -15.16 4.35
N ALA A 203 9.23 -15.27 5.40
CA ALA A 203 10.60 -14.76 5.42
C ALA A 203 11.49 -15.45 4.37
N ALA A 204 11.28 -16.75 4.14
CA ALA A 204 11.97 -17.50 3.10
C ALA A 204 11.43 -17.24 1.67
N GLY A 205 10.39 -16.41 1.50
CA GLY A 205 9.77 -16.15 0.19
C GLY A 205 9.13 -17.39 -0.44
N GLN A 206 8.80 -18.40 0.36
CA GLN A 206 8.29 -19.70 -0.11
C GLN A 206 6.80 -19.67 -0.43
N ILE A 207 6.06 -18.64 0.01
CA ILE A 207 4.62 -18.52 -0.24
C ILE A 207 4.39 -17.91 -1.62
N LYS A 208 4.08 -18.77 -2.59
CA LYS A 208 3.66 -18.36 -3.93
C LYS A 208 2.16 -18.62 -4.12
N THR A 209 1.51 -17.79 -4.93
CA THR A 209 0.10 -18.00 -5.32
C THR A 209 0.02 -18.73 -6.65
N THR A 210 -1.13 -19.34 -6.93
CA THR A 210 -1.44 -20.00 -8.20
C THR A 210 -2.57 -19.27 -8.91
N TRP A 211 -2.62 -19.35 -10.24
CA TRP A 211 -3.67 -18.70 -11.01
C TRP A 211 -5.07 -19.22 -10.64
N GLN A 212 -5.20 -20.51 -10.27
CA GLN A 212 -6.47 -21.09 -9.83
C GLN A 212 -6.96 -20.44 -8.52
N ARG A 213 -6.05 -20.14 -7.59
CA ARG A 213 -6.37 -19.52 -6.31
C ARG A 213 -6.79 -18.06 -6.48
N GLU A 214 -6.06 -17.31 -7.29
CA GLU A 214 -6.45 -15.93 -7.61
C GLU A 214 -7.77 -15.90 -8.39
N ALA A 215 -7.98 -16.79 -9.36
CA ALA A 215 -9.24 -16.90 -10.11
C ALA A 215 -10.43 -17.22 -9.21
N LYS A 216 -10.26 -18.13 -8.25
CA LYS A 216 -11.30 -18.43 -7.26
C LYS A 216 -11.61 -17.20 -6.39
N THR A 217 -10.58 -16.48 -5.94
CA THR A 217 -10.73 -15.31 -5.07
C THR A 217 -11.45 -14.17 -5.80
N ILE A 218 -10.96 -13.81 -6.99
CA ILE A 218 -11.58 -12.80 -7.87
C ILE A 218 -13.00 -13.22 -8.23
N GLY A 219 -13.24 -14.48 -8.55
CA GLY A 219 -14.58 -15.00 -8.89
C GLY A 219 -15.60 -14.84 -7.75
N VAL A 220 -15.18 -15.01 -6.49
CA VAL A 220 -16.06 -14.80 -5.32
C VAL A 220 -16.42 -13.31 -5.14
N TYR A 221 -15.49 -12.40 -5.41
CA TYR A 221 -15.77 -10.96 -5.40
C TYR A 221 -16.66 -10.55 -6.56
N TYR A 222 -16.31 -11.04 -7.74
CA TYR A 222 -16.95 -10.74 -9.01
C TYR A 222 -18.45 -11.04 -8.98
N ARG A 223 -18.85 -12.24 -8.55
CA ARG A 223 -20.28 -12.63 -8.47
C ARG A 223 -21.11 -11.72 -7.56
N SER A 224 -20.51 -11.20 -6.47
CA SER A 224 -21.19 -10.26 -5.56
C SER A 224 -21.41 -8.93 -6.25
N LEU A 225 -20.35 -8.42 -6.88
CA LEU A 225 -20.36 -7.11 -7.49
C LEU A 225 -21.28 -7.04 -8.72
N ILE A 226 -21.43 -8.12 -9.50
CA ILE A 226 -22.42 -8.15 -10.60
C ILE A 226 -23.82 -7.83 -10.07
N VAL A 227 -24.23 -8.49 -8.98
CA VAL A 227 -25.55 -8.25 -8.36
C VAL A 227 -25.63 -6.82 -7.81
N THR A 228 -24.58 -6.35 -7.13
CA THR A 228 -24.49 -4.96 -6.64
C THR A 228 -24.70 -3.96 -7.78
N PHE A 229 -23.96 -4.06 -8.88
CA PHE A 229 -24.01 -3.09 -9.96
C PHE A 229 -25.34 -3.14 -10.73
N LEU A 230 -25.92 -4.33 -10.95
CA LEU A 230 -27.27 -4.45 -11.52
C LEU A 230 -28.34 -3.80 -10.63
N LEU A 231 -28.28 -4.02 -9.30
CA LEU A 231 -29.20 -3.38 -8.37
C LEU A 231 -28.99 -1.86 -8.32
N GLN A 232 -27.74 -1.39 -8.35
CA GLN A 232 -27.44 0.04 -8.37
C GLN A 232 -27.95 0.70 -9.66
N TYR A 233 -27.81 0.03 -10.82
CA TYR A 233 -28.38 0.50 -12.08
C TYR A 233 -29.90 0.61 -12.01
N SER A 234 -30.58 -0.34 -11.35
CA SER A 234 -32.03 -0.31 -11.20
C SER A 234 -32.55 0.97 -10.51
N LEU A 235 -31.78 1.56 -9.58
CA LEU A 235 -32.14 2.80 -8.88
C LEU A 235 -32.30 3.99 -9.83
N ASN A 236 -31.55 4.00 -10.94
CA ASN A 236 -31.63 5.04 -11.97
C ASN A 236 -32.70 4.71 -13.02
N ALA A 237 -32.94 3.42 -13.29
CA ALA A 237 -33.92 2.99 -14.28
C ALA A 237 -35.38 3.19 -13.82
N VAL A 238 -35.69 2.87 -12.56
CA VAL A 238 -37.05 2.91 -12.00
C VAL A 238 -37.72 4.29 -12.12
N PRO A 239 -37.07 5.42 -11.77
CA PRO A 239 -37.66 6.75 -11.95
C PRO A 239 -38.01 7.06 -13.41
N ILE A 240 -37.16 6.66 -14.36
CA ILE A 240 -37.38 6.86 -15.80
C ILE A 240 -38.63 6.10 -16.25
N PHE A 241 -38.77 4.83 -15.84
CA PHE A 241 -39.97 4.04 -16.16
C PHE A 241 -41.25 4.59 -15.52
N THR A 242 -41.15 5.08 -14.29
CA THR A 242 -42.30 5.60 -13.54
C THR A 242 -42.80 6.90 -14.17
N VAL A 243 -41.89 7.82 -14.48
CA VAL A 243 -42.18 9.11 -15.10
C VAL A 243 -42.56 8.96 -16.58
N GLY A 244 -41.99 7.99 -17.29
CA GLY A 244 -42.33 7.70 -18.68
C GLY A 244 -43.81 7.35 -18.91
N ARG A 245 -44.52 6.90 -17.87
CA ARG A 245 -45.97 6.66 -17.92
C ARG A 245 -46.83 7.91 -17.70
N LEU A 246 -46.24 9.02 -17.28
CA LEU A 246 -46.95 10.29 -17.08
C LEU A 246 -47.11 11.05 -18.40
N GLY A 247 -46.08 11.02 -19.27
CA GLY A 247 -46.11 11.70 -20.55
C GLY A 247 -44.75 11.79 -21.22
N THR A 248 -44.76 12.13 -22.51
CA THR A 248 -43.54 12.26 -23.32
C THR A 248 -42.70 13.48 -22.94
N LEU A 249 -43.34 14.57 -22.51
CA LEU A 249 -42.67 15.79 -22.06
C LEU A 249 -41.86 15.52 -20.78
N GLU A 250 -42.50 14.85 -19.83
CA GLU A 250 -41.93 14.46 -18.54
C GLU A 250 -40.76 13.49 -18.72
N LEU A 251 -40.91 12.51 -19.63
CA LEU A 251 -39.84 11.57 -19.97
C LEU A 251 -38.60 12.26 -20.56
N GLY A 252 -38.80 13.24 -21.44
CA GLY A 252 -37.71 14.04 -22.00
C GLY A 252 -37.02 14.89 -20.94
N ALA A 253 -37.80 15.50 -20.04
CA ALA A 253 -37.27 16.33 -18.96
C ALA A 253 -36.44 15.53 -17.94
N ILE A 254 -36.93 14.36 -17.49
CA ILE A 254 -36.16 13.51 -16.56
C ILE A 254 -34.87 12.98 -17.22
N SER A 255 -34.93 12.58 -18.50
CA SER A 255 -33.74 12.10 -19.22
C SER A 255 -32.67 13.19 -19.30
N LEU A 256 -33.05 14.43 -19.64
CA LEU A 256 -32.13 15.56 -19.67
C LEU A 256 -31.56 15.89 -18.29
N ALA A 257 -32.39 15.83 -17.25
CA ALA A 257 -31.94 16.07 -15.87
C ALA A 257 -30.95 14.99 -15.42
N CYS A 258 -31.23 13.72 -15.70
CA CYS A 258 -30.34 12.60 -15.40
C CYS A 258 -29.02 12.69 -16.18
N MET A 259 -29.04 13.02 -17.47
CA MET A 259 -27.83 13.28 -18.27
C MET A 259 -27.00 14.42 -17.66
N THR A 260 -27.66 15.53 -17.32
CA THR A 260 -27.01 16.68 -16.68
C THR A 260 -26.38 16.27 -15.34
N ALA A 261 -27.09 15.51 -14.52
CA ALA A 261 -26.62 15.03 -13.23
C ALA A 261 -25.44 14.05 -13.35
N ASN A 262 -25.51 13.13 -14.32
CA ASN A 262 -24.45 12.18 -14.62
C ASN A 262 -23.15 12.88 -15.00
N ILE A 263 -23.21 13.82 -15.96
CA ILE A 263 -22.03 14.51 -16.49
C ILE A 263 -21.41 15.45 -15.44
N THR A 264 -22.25 16.23 -14.73
CA THR A 264 -21.75 17.29 -13.84
C THR A 264 -21.44 16.81 -12.43
N CYS A 265 -22.04 15.70 -11.96
CA CYS A 265 -21.88 15.23 -10.58
C CYS A 265 -21.52 13.74 -10.49
N TYR A 266 -22.37 12.82 -10.94
CA TYR A 266 -22.21 11.41 -10.58
C TYR A 266 -20.97 10.75 -11.21
N ALA A 267 -20.67 11.02 -12.49
CA ALA A 267 -19.47 10.50 -13.13
C ALA A 267 -18.18 11.12 -12.55
N PRO A 268 -18.07 12.45 -12.34
CA PRO A 268 -16.94 13.03 -11.61
C PRO A 268 -16.74 12.47 -10.20
N VAL A 269 -17.81 12.36 -9.40
CA VAL A 269 -17.77 11.80 -8.04
C VAL A 269 -17.27 10.35 -8.06
N GLN A 270 -17.84 9.52 -8.94
CA GLN A 270 -17.43 8.14 -9.09
C GLN A 270 -15.96 8.04 -9.51
N GLY A 271 -15.53 8.87 -10.47
CA GLY A 271 -14.18 8.95 -10.98
C GLY A 271 -13.15 9.37 -9.92
N LEU A 272 -13.43 10.43 -9.17
CA LEU A 272 -12.59 10.88 -8.04
C LEU A 272 -12.50 9.81 -6.95
N ALA A 273 -13.62 9.19 -6.60
CA ALA A 273 -13.66 8.15 -5.58
C ALA A 273 -12.83 6.91 -5.96
N THR A 274 -12.58 6.65 -7.25
CA THR A 274 -11.76 5.51 -7.69
C THR A 274 -10.33 5.52 -7.17
N CYS A 275 -9.78 6.66 -6.73
CA CYS A 275 -8.46 6.64 -6.09
C CYS A 275 -8.45 5.87 -4.75
N LEU A 276 -9.60 5.67 -4.11
CA LEU A 276 -9.73 4.80 -2.95
C LEU A 276 -9.53 3.32 -3.31
N ASP A 277 -9.78 2.91 -4.56
CA ASP A 277 -9.46 1.55 -5.04
C ASP A 277 -7.94 1.30 -4.94
N THR A 278 -7.13 2.37 -5.01
CA THR A 278 -5.68 2.35 -4.77
C THR A 278 -5.36 2.54 -3.30
N LEU A 279 -5.75 3.67 -2.71
CA LEU A 279 -5.29 4.12 -1.39
C LEU A 279 -5.82 3.23 -0.27
N CYS A 280 -7.11 2.93 -0.26
CA CYS A 280 -7.71 2.09 0.77
C CYS A 280 -7.22 0.65 0.67
N ALA A 281 -7.13 0.10 -0.54
CA ALA A 281 -6.66 -1.26 -0.75
C ALA A 281 -5.16 -1.43 -0.43
N GLN A 282 -4.30 -0.52 -0.89
CA GLN A 282 -2.87 -0.54 -0.55
C GLN A 282 -2.63 -0.33 0.95
N ALA A 283 -3.39 0.56 1.60
CA ALA A 283 -3.31 0.76 3.04
C ALA A 283 -3.75 -0.51 3.80
N TYR A 284 -4.88 -1.10 3.42
CA TYR A 284 -5.37 -2.34 4.03
C TYR A 284 -4.39 -3.51 3.83
N GLY A 285 -3.86 -3.67 2.62
CA GLY A 285 -2.87 -4.69 2.27
C GLY A 285 -1.55 -4.54 3.04
N SER A 286 -1.13 -3.31 3.32
CA SER A 286 0.07 -3.03 4.13
C SER A 286 -0.11 -3.22 5.64
N GLY A 287 -1.33 -3.51 6.10
CA GLY A 287 -1.66 -3.66 7.52
C GLY A 287 -2.14 -2.39 8.23
N HIS A 288 -2.05 -1.21 7.60
CA HIS A 288 -2.51 0.07 8.16
C HIS A 288 -4.03 0.25 8.06
N LYS A 289 -4.80 -0.55 8.81
CA LYS A 289 -6.27 -0.60 8.69
C LYS A 289 -6.97 0.72 9.00
N THR A 290 -6.55 1.44 10.03
CA THR A 290 -7.17 2.72 10.43
C THR A 290 -6.89 3.85 9.44
N LEU A 291 -5.82 3.72 8.63
CA LEU A 291 -5.54 4.65 7.52
C LEU A 291 -6.65 4.57 6.46
N VAL A 292 -7.26 3.40 6.26
CA VAL A 292 -8.38 3.21 5.32
C VAL A 292 -9.57 4.12 5.70
N GLY A 293 -9.95 4.15 6.98
CA GLY A 293 -10.99 5.04 7.50
C GLY A 293 -10.65 6.52 7.38
N LEU A 294 -9.37 6.88 7.61
CA LEU A 294 -8.90 8.25 7.42
C LEU A 294 -8.97 8.70 5.95
N GLN A 295 -8.58 7.85 5.01
CA GLN A 295 -8.66 8.15 3.57
C GLN A 295 -10.11 8.24 3.09
N LEU A 296 -11.01 7.40 3.63
CA LEU A 296 -12.45 7.54 3.40
C LEU A 296 -12.95 8.92 3.84
N GLN A 297 -12.64 9.35 5.07
CA GLN A 297 -13.07 10.66 5.59
C GLN A 297 -12.53 11.81 4.73
N ARG A 298 -11.25 11.78 4.36
CA ARG A 298 -10.63 12.78 3.46
C ARG A 298 -11.38 12.88 2.15
N MET A 299 -11.69 11.74 1.52
CA MET A 299 -12.42 11.71 0.25
C MET A 299 -13.85 12.25 0.40
N VAL A 300 -14.59 11.84 1.44
CA VAL A 300 -15.96 12.32 1.66
C VAL A 300 -16.00 13.84 1.82
N TYR A 301 -15.12 14.40 2.65
CA TYR A 301 -15.06 15.86 2.84
C TYR A 301 -14.64 16.60 1.57
N PHE A 302 -13.69 16.05 0.82
CA PHE A 302 -13.29 16.60 -0.47
C PHE A 302 -14.44 16.60 -1.49
N LEU A 303 -15.19 15.50 -1.60
CA LEU A 303 -16.36 15.41 -2.47
C LEU A 303 -17.48 16.37 -2.04
N PHE A 304 -17.73 16.52 -0.73
CA PHE A 304 -18.73 17.47 -0.23
C PHE A 304 -18.39 18.91 -0.62
N LEU A 305 -17.11 19.28 -0.56
CA LEU A 305 -16.64 20.59 -1.03
C LEU A 305 -16.92 20.80 -2.52
N LEU A 306 -16.71 19.77 -3.35
CA LEU A 306 -16.97 19.84 -4.79
C LEU A 306 -18.46 19.87 -5.16
N ILE A 307 -19.34 19.35 -4.31
CA ILE A 307 -20.79 19.41 -4.51
C ILE A 307 -21.31 20.86 -4.35
N VAL A 308 -20.67 21.71 -3.55
CA VAL A 308 -21.10 23.10 -3.34
C VAL A 308 -21.19 23.89 -4.66
N PRO A 309 -20.15 23.99 -5.50
CA PRO A 309 -20.27 24.67 -6.79
C PRO A 309 -21.23 23.98 -7.76
N ILE A 310 -21.32 22.64 -7.75
CA ILE A 310 -22.30 21.90 -8.57
C ILE A 310 -23.73 22.25 -8.15
N GLY A 311 -23.98 22.32 -6.85
CA GLY A 311 -25.28 22.71 -6.28
C GLY A 311 -25.67 24.12 -6.67
N ALA A 312 -24.74 25.08 -6.65
CA ALA A 312 -24.98 26.44 -7.12
C ALA A 312 -25.43 26.49 -8.59
N ILE A 313 -24.81 25.64 -9.45
CA ILE A 313 -25.20 25.49 -10.86
C ILE A 313 -26.59 24.86 -10.97
N TRP A 314 -26.87 23.78 -10.22
CA TRP A 314 -28.15 23.07 -10.30
C TRP A 314 -29.33 23.89 -9.80
N LEU A 315 -29.14 24.69 -8.75
CA LEU A 315 -30.17 25.63 -8.26
C LEU A 315 -30.58 26.64 -9.36
N ASN A 316 -29.63 27.03 -10.20
CA ASN A 316 -29.79 27.96 -11.31
C ASN A 316 -29.79 27.25 -12.69
N ALA A 317 -30.15 25.97 -12.77
CA ALA A 317 -30.07 25.21 -14.01
C ALA A 317 -31.13 25.61 -15.05
N GLU A 318 -32.26 26.19 -14.63
CA GLU A 318 -33.40 26.47 -15.51
C GLU A 318 -33.05 27.41 -16.68
N PRO A 319 -32.41 28.59 -16.48
CA PRO A 319 -31.95 29.43 -17.59
C PRO A 319 -30.93 28.73 -18.50
N ILE A 320 -30.04 27.92 -17.93
CA ILE A 320 -29.00 27.21 -18.67
C ILE A 320 -29.64 26.18 -19.59
N LEU A 321 -30.53 25.34 -19.06
CA LEU A 321 -31.24 24.32 -19.82
C LEU A 321 -32.20 24.95 -20.83
N ALA A 322 -32.89 26.04 -20.48
CA ALA A 322 -33.80 26.74 -21.39
C ALA A 322 -33.08 27.37 -22.60
N SER A 323 -31.77 27.63 -22.50
CA SER A 323 -30.97 28.07 -23.65
C SER A 323 -30.69 26.95 -24.65
N MET A 324 -30.76 25.68 -24.22
CA MET A 324 -30.46 24.50 -25.04
C MET A 324 -31.73 23.80 -25.55
N ILE A 325 -32.82 23.85 -24.78
CA ILE A 325 -34.08 23.14 -25.05
C ILE A 325 -35.30 24.01 -24.74
N GLY A 326 -36.50 23.55 -25.11
CA GLY A 326 -37.75 24.28 -24.86
C GLY A 326 -38.02 24.58 -23.37
N PRO A 327 -38.67 25.73 -23.05
CA PRO A 327 -38.74 26.25 -21.69
C PRO A 327 -39.48 25.35 -20.70
N LYS A 328 -40.51 24.61 -21.15
CA LYS A 328 -41.28 23.69 -20.29
C LYS A 328 -40.46 22.47 -19.84
N SER A 329 -39.73 21.83 -20.76
CA SER A 329 -38.84 20.72 -20.43
C SER A 329 -37.68 21.18 -19.55
N ALA A 330 -37.17 22.40 -19.77
CA ALA A 330 -36.10 22.99 -18.97
C ALA A 330 -36.54 23.23 -17.52
N ALA A 331 -37.74 23.77 -17.30
CA ALA A 331 -38.29 23.99 -15.96
C ALA A 331 -38.47 22.68 -15.18
N LEU A 332 -39.02 21.63 -15.83
CA LEU A 332 -39.15 20.31 -15.21
C LEU A 332 -37.79 19.66 -14.91
N ALA A 333 -36.84 19.74 -15.85
CA ALA A 333 -35.50 19.20 -15.65
C ALA A 333 -34.75 19.93 -14.52
N ALA A 334 -34.85 21.26 -14.44
CA ALA A 334 -34.27 22.03 -13.36
C ALA A 334 -34.93 21.74 -12.01
N ALA A 335 -36.25 21.57 -11.96
CA ALA A 335 -36.95 21.14 -10.76
C ALA A 335 -36.46 19.77 -10.27
N TYR A 336 -36.22 18.83 -11.18
CA TYR A 336 -35.62 17.53 -10.86
C TYR A 336 -34.22 17.71 -10.24
N LEU A 337 -33.34 18.48 -10.89
CA LEU A 337 -31.97 18.76 -10.41
C LEU A 337 -31.94 19.40 -9.01
N ARG A 338 -32.83 20.37 -8.76
CA ARG A 338 -32.96 21.04 -7.44
C ARG A 338 -33.31 20.04 -6.32
N ILE A 339 -34.13 19.04 -6.60
CA ILE A 339 -34.56 18.04 -5.61
C ILE A 339 -33.49 16.97 -5.40
N ILE A 340 -32.89 16.44 -6.46
CA ILE A 340 -31.83 15.42 -6.30
C ILE A 340 -30.55 15.97 -5.67
N LEU A 341 -30.38 17.31 -5.62
CA LEU A 341 -29.29 17.96 -4.89
C LEU A 341 -29.26 17.53 -3.41
N PHE A 342 -30.42 17.28 -2.79
CA PHE A 342 -30.50 16.76 -1.42
C PHE A 342 -29.97 15.32 -1.27
N GLY A 343 -29.91 14.55 -2.36
CA GLY A 343 -29.32 13.20 -2.41
C GLY A 343 -27.83 13.18 -2.79
N ALA A 344 -27.31 14.25 -3.41
CA ALA A 344 -25.95 14.26 -3.95
C ALA A 344 -24.83 14.08 -2.90
N PRO A 345 -24.88 14.69 -1.70
CA PRO A 345 -23.92 14.41 -0.64
C PRO A 345 -23.97 12.95 -0.20
N ALA A 346 -25.16 12.39 -0.02
CA ALA A 346 -25.32 11.01 0.39
C ALA A 346 -24.81 10.01 -0.66
N TYR A 347 -25.05 10.29 -1.95
CA TYR A 347 -24.47 9.53 -3.05
C TYR A 347 -22.94 9.53 -2.99
N SER A 348 -22.32 10.70 -2.78
CA SER A 348 -20.86 10.81 -2.67
C SER A 348 -20.29 10.05 -1.48
N ALA A 349 -20.96 10.13 -0.32
CA ALA A 349 -20.59 9.35 0.86
C ALA A 349 -20.71 7.84 0.63
N PHE A 350 -21.77 7.40 -0.05
CA PHE A 350 -21.96 5.99 -0.41
C PHE A 350 -20.90 5.52 -1.41
N GLU A 351 -20.59 6.30 -2.44
CA GLU A 351 -19.56 5.94 -3.42
C GLU A 351 -18.19 5.75 -2.77
N ALA A 352 -17.80 6.63 -1.86
CA ALA A 352 -16.56 6.49 -1.09
C ALA A 352 -16.64 5.29 -0.11
N GLY A 353 -17.76 5.15 0.60
CA GLY A 353 -17.99 4.07 1.57
C GLY A 353 -17.98 2.67 0.94
N LYS A 354 -18.49 2.51 -0.29
CA LYS A 354 -18.42 1.24 -1.03
C LYS A 354 -16.97 0.78 -1.18
N ARG A 355 -16.06 1.70 -1.49
CA ARG A 355 -14.64 1.40 -1.70
C ARG A 355 -13.93 1.10 -0.39
N PHE A 356 -14.34 1.74 0.70
CA PHE A 356 -13.90 1.40 2.06
C PHE A 356 -14.20 -0.06 2.43
N VAL A 357 -15.42 -0.55 2.19
CA VAL A 357 -15.77 -1.96 2.48
C VAL A 357 -15.13 -2.92 1.46
N GLN A 358 -15.04 -2.53 0.19
CA GLN A 358 -14.42 -3.35 -0.87
C GLN A 358 -12.92 -3.56 -0.64
N ALA A 359 -12.18 -2.52 -0.21
CA ALA A 359 -10.76 -2.61 0.11
C ALA A 359 -10.46 -3.70 1.16
N GLN A 360 -11.39 -3.92 2.09
CA GLN A 360 -11.30 -4.93 3.15
C GLN A 360 -11.70 -6.34 2.68
N GLY A 361 -12.19 -6.49 1.46
CA GLY A 361 -12.75 -7.73 0.94
C GLY A 361 -14.24 -7.95 1.25
N LEU A 362 -14.96 -6.94 1.77
CA LEU A 362 -16.37 -7.02 2.15
C LEU A 362 -17.30 -6.65 0.98
N PHE A 363 -17.18 -7.36 -0.13
CA PHE A 363 -17.95 -7.06 -1.35
C PHE A 363 -19.48 -7.23 -1.18
N GLN A 364 -19.91 -8.14 -0.30
CA GLN A 364 -21.32 -8.45 -0.03
C GLN A 364 -22.05 -7.35 0.74
N ALA A 365 -21.33 -6.51 1.50
CA ALA A 365 -21.92 -5.43 2.30
C ALA A 365 -22.79 -4.51 1.42
N THR A 366 -22.23 -4.11 0.29
CA THR A 366 -22.90 -3.25 -0.69
C THR A 366 -24.12 -3.93 -1.33
N THR A 367 -24.03 -5.26 -1.56
CA THR A 367 -25.14 -6.06 -2.10
C THR A 367 -26.32 -6.07 -1.12
N TYR A 368 -26.07 -6.31 0.17
CA TYR A 368 -27.15 -6.31 1.18
C TYR A 368 -27.83 -4.95 1.32
N VAL A 369 -27.05 -3.86 1.32
CA VAL A 369 -27.59 -2.50 1.35
C VAL A 369 -28.51 -2.27 0.14
N LEU A 370 -28.08 -2.67 -1.06
CA LEU A 370 -28.87 -2.47 -2.28
C LEU A 370 -30.09 -3.39 -2.38
N LEU A 371 -30.05 -4.58 -1.78
CA LEU A 371 -31.23 -5.46 -1.67
C LEU A 371 -32.36 -4.84 -0.85
N ILE A 372 -32.05 -3.90 0.04
CA ILE A 372 -33.04 -3.12 0.80
C ILE A 372 -33.41 -1.84 0.05
N ALA A 373 -32.40 -1.12 -0.47
CA ALA A 373 -32.61 0.18 -1.10
C ALA A 373 -33.36 0.10 -2.43
N ALA A 374 -33.13 -0.92 -3.27
CA ALA A 374 -33.80 -1.04 -4.57
C ALA A 374 -35.32 -1.31 -4.46
N PRO A 375 -35.80 -2.25 -3.65
CA PRO A 375 -37.24 -2.39 -3.40
C PRO A 375 -37.85 -1.14 -2.77
N THR A 376 -37.13 -0.50 -1.84
CA THR A 376 -37.58 0.77 -1.24
C THR A 376 -37.74 1.84 -2.31
N ASN A 377 -36.80 1.95 -3.26
CA ASN A 377 -36.89 2.89 -4.37
C ASN A 377 -38.11 2.64 -5.26
N ILE A 378 -38.40 1.38 -5.60
CA ILE A 378 -39.59 0.99 -6.37
C ILE A 378 -40.87 1.38 -5.62
N PHE A 379 -40.94 1.05 -4.33
CA PHE A 379 -42.08 1.38 -3.48
C PHE A 379 -42.29 2.90 -3.37
N LEU A 380 -41.24 3.67 -3.12
CA LEU A 380 -41.32 5.13 -3.01
C LEU A 380 -41.71 5.80 -4.32
N ASN A 381 -41.21 5.33 -5.47
CA ASN A 381 -41.63 5.84 -6.78
C ASN A 381 -43.13 5.57 -7.01
N TRP A 382 -43.61 4.35 -6.77
CA TRP A 382 -45.04 4.04 -6.86
C TRP A 382 -45.89 4.89 -5.90
N LEU A 383 -45.41 5.06 -4.66
CA LEU A 383 -46.10 5.80 -3.61
C LEU A 383 -46.21 7.29 -3.94
N PHE A 384 -45.09 7.97 -4.20
CA PHE A 384 -45.08 9.41 -4.42
C PHE A 384 -45.67 9.80 -5.77
N VAL A 385 -45.35 9.06 -6.85
CA VAL A 385 -45.80 9.43 -8.19
C VAL A 385 -47.29 9.15 -8.39
N TRP A 386 -47.76 7.95 -8.04
CA TRP A 386 -49.12 7.50 -8.37
C TRP A 386 -50.09 7.51 -7.20
N LYS A 387 -49.69 7.09 -5.99
CA LYS A 387 -50.63 6.98 -4.86
C LYS A 387 -50.88 8.30 -4.15
N LEU A 388 -49.84 9.09 -3.91
CA LEU A 388 -49.94 10.41 -3.30
C LEU A 388 -50.17 11.52 -4.34
N GLY A 389 -50.07 11.21 -5.63
CA GLY A 389 -50.40 12.14 -6.71
C GLY A 389 -49.41 13.29 -6.89
N PHE A 390 -48.15 13.15 -6.43
CA PHE A 390 -47.12 14.18 -6.63
C PHE A 390 -46.62 14.26 -8.08
N GLY A 391 -47.03 13.31 -8.95
CA GLY A 391 -46.70 13.32 -10.37
C GLY A 391 -45.20 13.31 -10.62
N PHE A 392 -44.72 14.17 -11.52
CA PHE A 392 -43.30 14.26 -11.90
C PHE A 392 -42.38 14.48 -10.69
N THR A 393 -42.77 15.36 -9.75
CA THR A 393 -41.98 15.75 -8.58
C THR A 393 -41.80 14.58 -7.59
N GLY A 394 -42.70 13.60 -7.60
CA GLY A 394 -42.59 12.42 -6.73
C GLY A 394 -41.36 11.55 -7.03
N ALA A 395 -40.93 11.47 -8.29
CA ALA A 395 -39.80 10.65 -8.71
C ALA A 395 -38.44 11.15 -8.16
N PRO A 396 -38.03 12.42 -8.32
CA PRO A 396 -36.78 12.90 -7.72
C PRO A 396 -36.80 12.87 -6.19
N ILE A 397 -37.96 13.03 -5.55
CA ILE A 397 -38.09 12.87 -4.08
C ILE A 397 -37.77 11.42 -3.68
N ALA A 398 -38.35 10.43 -4.38
CA ALA A 398 -38.06 9.02 -4.14
C ALA A 398 -36.56 8.70 -4.31
N VAL A 399 -35.93 9.26 -5.35
CA VAL A 399 -34.49 9.11 -5.61
C VAL A 399 -33.66 9.74 -4.48
N ALA A 400 -33.96 10.99 -4.09
CA ALA A 400 -33.23 11.68 -3.03
C ALA A 400 -33.31 10.94 -1.68
N ILE A 401 -34.48 10.43 -1.31
CA ILE A 401 -34.65 9.62 -0.08
C ILE A 401 -33.85 8.33 -0.19
N THR A 402 -33.93 7.64 -1.32
CA THR A 402 -33.16 6.39 -1.54
C THR A 402 -31.66 6.65 -1.47
N GLN A 403 -31.16 7.73 -2.08
CA GLN A 403 -29.74 8.09 -2.03
C GLN A 403 -29.28 8.39 -0.61
N ASN A 404 -30.10 9.05 0.22
CA ASN A 404 -29.82 9.27 1.63
C ASN A 404 -29.84 7.98 2.46
N LEU A 405 -30.69 7.02 2.11
CA LEU A 405 -30.76 5.72 2.77
C LEU A 405 -29.48 4.88 2.55
N LEU A 406 -28.86 4.96 1.37
CA LEU A 406 -27.70 4.15 0.99
C LEU A 406 -26.49 4.26 1.96
N PRO A 407 -25.92 5.46 2.22
CA PRO A 407 -24.78 5.58 3.13
C PRO A 407 -25.17 5.29 4.58
N LEU A 408 -26.42 5.55 4.99
CA LEU A 408 -26.90 5.23 6.34
C LEU A 408 -26.92 3.71 6.57
N LEU A 409 -27.48 2.95 5.64
CA LEU A 409 -27.47 1.48 5.71
C LEU A 409 -26.05 0.91 5.64
N LEU A 410 -25.18 1.52 4.82
CA LEU A 410 -23.78 1.09 4.74
C LEU A 410 -23.01 1.37 6.04
N PHE A 411 -23.23 2.54 6.65
CA PHE A 411 -22.68 2.87 7.96
C PHE A 411 -23.18 1.91 9.04
N LEU A 412 -24.48 1.60 9.04
CA LEU A 412 -25.09 0.62 9.94
C LEU A 412 -24.45 -0.77 9.77
N TYR A 413 -24.20 -1.19 8.53
CA TYR A 413 -23.49 -2.44 8.24
C TYR A 413 -22.08 -2.42 8.83
N VAL A 414 -21.31 -1.35 8.60
CA VAL A 414 -19.94 -1.23 9.12
C VAL A 414 -19.91 -1.21 10.65
N TRP A 415 -20.89 -0.55 11.26
CA TRP A 415 -20.99 -0.44 12.72
C TRP A 415 -21.46 -1.74 13.39
N GLN A 416 -22.45 -2.44 12.83
CA GLN A 416 -23.12 -3.57 13.47
C GLN A 416 -22.71 -4.96 12.95
N VAL A 417 -22.14 -5.04 11.75
CA VAL A 417 -21.90 -6.33 11.06
C VAL A 417 -20.41 -6.61 10.91
N ASP A 418 -19.70 -5.84 10.09
CA ASP A 418 -18.29 -6.09 9.77
C ASP A 418 -17.65 -4.87 9.08
N GLY A 419 -16.37 -4.60 9.35
CA GLY A 419 -15.59 -3.51 8.75
C GLY A 419 -15.25 -2.36 9.70
N SER A 420 -15.70 -2.40 10.95
CA SER A 420 -15.37 -1.40 11.98
C SER A 420 -13.88 -1.33 12.29
N GLN A 421 -13.14 -2.42 12.06
CA GLN A 421 -11.69 -2.51 12.29
C GLN A 421 -10.87 -1.49 11.48
N ALA A 422 -11.40 -1.04 10.35
CA ALA A 422 -10.74 -0.07 9.48
C ALA A 422 -11.20 1.38 9.72
N TRP A 423 -12.24 1.60 10.53
CA TRP A 423 -12.86 2.92 10.69
C TRP A 423 -11.97 3.90 11.47
N GLY A 424 -11.41 3.47 12.61
CA GLY A 424 -10.46 4.27 13.40
C GLY A 424 -11.01 5.57 14.01
N GLY A 425 -12.33 5.80 13.96
CA GLY A 425 -13.02 6.96 14.52
C GLY A 425 -12.92 8.23 13.66
N PHE A 426 -13.70 9.26 14.00
CA PHE A 426 -13.60 10.57 13.36
C PHE A 426 -12.32 11.29 13.81
N ARG A 427 -11.47 11.69 12.84
CA ARG A 427 -10.18 12.32 13.14
C ARG A 427 -10.10 13.70 12.49
N ARG A 428 -9.65 14.71 13.24
CA ARG A 428 -9.38 16.06 12.70
C ARG A 428 -8.31 16.05 11.59
N ALA A 429 -7.44 15.03 11.57
CA ALA A 429 -6.47 14.80 10.51
C ALA A 429 -7.09 14.61 9.10
N ALA A 430 -8.39 14.31 9.01
CA ALA A 430 -9.10 14.18 7.75
C ALA A 430 -9.25 15.52 6.98
N PHE A 431 -9.11 16.66 7.66
CA PHE A 431 -9.13 17.99 7.03
C PHE A 431 -7.76 18.46 6.52
N ARG A 432 -6.72 17.65 6.67
CA ARG A 432 -5.34 17.97 6.25
C ARG A 432 -4.81 16.93 5.27
N ASN A 433 -3.76 17.29 4.52
CA ASN A 433 -3.01 16.41 3.62
C ASN A 433 -3.85 15.79 2.48
N TRP A 434 -4.63 16.61 1.77
CA TRP A 434 -5.39 16.15 0.60
C TRP A 434 -4.53 16.00 -0.67
N GLY A 435 -3.32 16.56 -0.70
CA GLY A 435 -2.46 16.62 -1.89
C GLY A 435 -2.22 15.26 -2.56
N PRO A 436 -1.69 14.25 -1.85
CA PRO A 436 -1.46 12.91 -2.41
C PRO A 436 -2.73 12.24 -2.95
N MET A 437 -3.85 12.43 -2.24
CA MET A 437 -5.15 11.89 -2.65
C MET A 437 -5.66 12.56 -3.93
N ILE A 438 -5.62 13.90 -4.00
CA ILE A 438 -6.09 14.68 -5.15
C ILE A 438 -5.27 14.35 -6.40
N ARG A 439 -3.95 14.21 -6.27
CA ARG A 439 -3.05 13.85 -7.38
C ARG A 439 -3.43 12.51 -8.02
N LEU A 440 -3.91 11.55 -7.23
CA LEU A 440 -4.44 10.29 -7.72
C LEU A 440 -5.91 10.39 -8.17
N ALA A 441 -6.73 11.22 -7.51
CA ALA A 441 -8.16 11.34 -7.80
C ALA A 441 -8.43 12.03 -9.15
N LEU A 442 -7.73 13.13 -9.47
CA LEU A 442 -7.99 13.91 -10.67
C LEU A 442 -7.78 13.11 -11.98
N PRO A 443 -6.67 12.36 -12.16
CA PRO A 443 -6.52 11.53 -13.34
C PRO A 443 -7.52 10.38 -13.39
N GLY A 444 -7.87 9.79 -12.25
CA GLY A 444 -8.92 8.77 -12.16
C GLY A 444 -10.29 9.32 -12.60
N MET A 445 -10.60 10.56 -12.22
CA MET A 445 -11.77 11.28 -12.69
C MET A 445 -11.74 11.50 -14.21
N ILE A 446 -10.63 12.01 -14.75
CA ILE A 446 -10.46 12.23 -16.19
C ILE A 446 -10.64 10.91 -16.94
N MET A 447 -10.06 9.81 -16.45
CA MET A 447 -10.14 8.49 -17.07
C MET A 447 -11.61 8.03 -17.25
N VAL A 448 -12.46 8.21 -16.22
CA VAL A 448 -13.89 7.83 -16.27
C VAL A 448 -14.72 8.83 -17.08
N VAL A 449 -14.54 10.14 -16.83
CA VAL A 449 -15.37 11.19 -17.44
C VAL A 449 -15.09 11.32 -18.94
N ALA A 450 -13.83 11.17 -19.38
CA ALA A 450 -13.44 11.23 -20.78
C ALA A 450 -14.21 10.20 -21.63
N GLU A 451 -14.34 8.98 -21.11
CA GLU A 451 -15.06 7.91 -21.78
C GLU A 451 -16.57 8.18 -21.81
N TRP A 452 -17.17 8.45 -20.66
CA TRP A 452 -18.63 8.61 -20.56
C TRP A 452 -19.12 9.80 -21.36
N PHE A 453 -18.39 10.91 -21.31
CA PHE A 453 -18.75 12.10 -22.07
C PHE A 453 -18.61 11.88 -23.58
N ALA A 454 -17.65 11.07 -24.04
CA ALA A 454 -17.54 10.73 -25.46
C ALA A 454 -18.80 10.00 -25.95
N PHE A 455 -19.34 9.04 -25.18
CA PHE A 455 -20.61 8.37 -25.51
C PHE A 455 -21.82 9.31 -25.55
N GLU A 456 -21.86 10.31 -24.67
CA GLU A 456 -22.91 11.34 -24.68
C GLU A 456 -22.81 12.25 -25.91
N VAL A 457 -21.59 12.63 -26.32
CA VAL A 457 -21.34 13.36 -27.55
C VAL A 457 -21.81 12.58 -28.78
N LEU A 458 -21.57 11.25 -28.82
CA LEU A 458 -22.12 10.39 -29.88
C LEU A 458 -23.64 10.38 -29.88
N THR A 459 -24.24 10.31 -28.70
CA THR A 459 -25.70 10.30 -28.54
C THR A 459 -26.32 11.60 -29.07
N LEU A 460 -25.75 12.75 -28.72
CA LEU A 460 -26.15 14.04 -29.26
C LEU A 460 -25.93 14.14 -30.78
N ALA A 461 -24.82 13.62 -31.29
CA ALA A 461 -24.52 13.62 -32.72
C ALA A 461 -25.52 12.78 -33.52
N SER A 462 -25.93 11.61 -32.99
CA SER A 462 -26.94 10.75 -33.63
C SER A 462 -28.26 11.47 -33.89
N GLY A 463 -28.61 12.46 -33.06
CA GLY A 463 -29.82 13.26 -33.20
C GLY A 463 -29.89 14.07 -34.49
N ARG A 464 -28.76 14.36 -35.14
CA ARG A 464 -28.72 15.03 -36.45
C ARG A 464 -29.00 14.11 -37.63
N LEU A 465 -28.94 12.78 -37.43
CA LEU A 465 -29.17 11.80 -38.49
C LEU A 465 -30.66 11.50 -38.74
N GLY A 466 -31.53 11.83 -37.77
CA GLY A 466 -32.97 11.65 -37.85
C GLY A 466 -33.55 10.94 -36.62
N VAL A 467 -34.88 10.92 -36.53
CA VAL A 467 -35.60 10.39 -35.36
C VAL A 467 -35.39 8.88 -35.21
N ALA A 468 -35.40 8.12 -36.30
CA ALA A 468 -35.16 6.67 -36.27
C ALA A 468 -33.74 6.32 -35.78
N TYR A 469 -32.72 7.08 -36.21
CA TYR A 469 -31.33 6.90 -35.75
C TYR A 469 -31.15 7.25 -34.28
N MET A 470 -31.81 8.29 -33.79
CA MET A 470 -31.79 8.66 -32.37
C MET A 470 -32.44 7.56 -31.51
N ALA A 471 -33.56 6.99 -31.96
CA ALA A 471 -34.19 5.85 -31.29
C ALA A 471 -33.28 4.61 -31.28
N ALA A 472 -32.65 4.30 -32.42
CA ALA A 472 -31.69 3.20 -32.52
C ALA A 472 -30.47 3.40 -31.60
N GLN A 473 -29.92 4.62 -31.54
CA GLN A 473 -28.84 4.98 -30.64
C GLN A 473 -29.21 4.75 -29.17
N SER A 474 -30.41 5.16 -28.76
CA SER A 474 -30.89 4.95 -27.38
C SER A 474 -30.96 3.46 -27.01
N VAL A 475 -31.42 2.62 -27.93
CA VAL A 475 -31.41 1.16 -27.76
C VAL A 475 -29.98 0.63 -27.63
N LEU A 476 -29.08 1.01 -28.54
CA LEU A 476 -27.68 0.57 -28.52
C LEU A 476 -26.97 0.97 -27.23
N VAL A 477 -27.10 2.24 -26.80
CA VAL A 477 -26.53 2.73 -25.53
C VAL A 477 -27.10 1.98 -24.32
N THR A 478 -28.39 1.66 -24.33
CA THR A 478 -29.02 0.89 -23.24
C THR A 478 -28.47 -0.54 -23.19
N VAL A 479 -28.31 -1.17 -24.36
CA VAL A 479 -27.73 -2.51 -24.48
C VAL A 479 -26.26 -2.51 -24.00
N THR A 480 -25.44 -1.56 -24.46
CA THR A 480 -24.03 -1.47 -24.06
C THR A 480 -23.86 -1.15 -22.57
N ASN A 481 -24.66 -0.24 -22.02
CA ASN A 481 -24.65 0.04 -20.58
C ASN A 481 -25.06 -1.17 -19.73
N THR A 482 -25.98 -2.00 -20.25
CA THR A 482 -26.39 -3.24 -19.58
C THR A 482 -25.28 -4.28 -19.62
N THR A 483 -24.62 -4.47 -20.78
CA THR A 483 -23.50 -5.40 -20.91
C THR A 483 -22.26 -4.95 -20.14
N PHE A 484 -22.07 -3.63 -19.94
CA PHE A 484 -21.00 -3.06 -19.13
C PHE A 484 -21.09 -3.40 -17.63
N GLN A 485 -22.27 -3.84 -17.16
CA GLN A 485 -22.44 -4.34 -15.79
C GLN A 485 -21.72 -5.68 -15.52
N LEU A 486 -21.11 -6.28 -16.54
CA LEU A 486 -20.26 -7.48 -16.42
C LEU A 486 -18.75 -7.15 -16.35
N PRO A 487 -18.14 -6.33 -17.22
CA PRO A 487 -16.71 -6.00 -17.13
C PRO A 487 -16.36 -5.10 -15.95
N PHE A 488 -17.19 -4.11 -15.63
CA PHE A 488 -16.88 -3.16 -14.55
C PHE A 488 -16.70 -3.83 -13.17
N PRO A 489 -17.58 -4.75 -12.72
CA PRO A 489 -17.35 -5.52 -11.50
C PRO A 489 -16.05 -6.33 -11.49
N LEU A 490 -15.65 -6.88 -12.64
CA LEU A 490 -14.41 -7.66 -12.75
C LEU A 490 -13.19 -6.75 -12.60
N SER A 491 -13.23 -5.58 -13.22
CA SER A 491 -12.20 -4.54 -13.07
C SER A 491 -12.02 -4.13 -11.61
N VAL A 492 -13.12 -3.87 -10.88
CA VAL A 492 -13.06 -3.53 -9.44
C VAL A 492 -12.49 -4.68 -8.62
N ALA A 493 -13.00 -5.92 -8.80
CA ALA A 493 -12.52 -7.09 -8.07
C ALA A 493 -11.01 -7.35 -8.28
N GLY A 494 -10.56 -7.29 -9.54
CA GLY A 494 -9.15 -7.48 -9.91
C GLY A 494 -8.26 -6.35 -9.41
N SER A 495 -8.69 -5.10 -9.57
CA SER A 495 -8.01 -3.89 -9.08
C SER A 495 -7.79 -3.93 -7.58
N THR A 496 -8.85 -4.18 -6.80
CA THR A 496 -8.76 -4.25 -5.33
C THR A 496 -7.87 -5.40 -4.87
N ARG A 497 -8.03 -6.60 -5.45
CA ARG A 497 -7.19 -7.76 -5.10
C ARG A 497 -5.71 -7.49 -5.39
N MET A 498 -5.42 -6.91 -6.54
CA MET A 498 -4.06 -6.57 -6.95
C MET A 498 -3.47 -5.46 -6.08
N ALA A 499 -4.22 -4.38 -5.81
CA ALA A 499 -3.80 -3.28 -4.95
C ALA A 499 -3.50 -3.73 -3.51
N ASN A 500 -4.33 -4.63 -2.98
CA ASN A 500 -4.09 -5.30 -1.70
C ASN A 500 -2.76 -6.07 -1.68
N LEU A 501 -2.45 -6.82 -2.75
CA LEU A 501 -1.19 -7.57 -2.87
C LEU A 501 0.02 -6.64 -3.06
N VAL A 502 -0.14 -5.53 -3.80
CA VAL A 502 0.89 -4.49 -3.96
C VAL A 502 1.18 -3.82 -2.62
N GLY A 503 0.13 -3.46 -1.86
CA GLY A 503 0.27 -2.90 -0.51
C GLY A 503 0.98 -3.85 0.47
N ALA A 504 0.75 -5.16 0.31
CA ALA A 504 1.42 -6.22 1.08
C ALA A 504 2.84 -6.56 0.60
N GLN A 505 3.38 -5.85 -0.40
CA GLN A 505 4.69 -6.12 -1.02
C GLN A 505 4.80 -7.51 -1.69
N LEU A 506 3.67 -8.12 -2.07
CA LEU A 506 3.62 -9.43 -2.73
C LEU A 506 3.50 -9.26 -4.25
N VAL A 507 4.54 -8.73 -4.88
CA VAL A 507 4.56 -8.33 -6.29
C VAL A 507 4.28 -9.49 -7.25
N ASP A 508 4.85 -10.67 -7.03
CA ASP A 508 4.63 -11.84 -7.90
C ASP A 508 3.18 -12.34 -7.85
N ALA A 509 2.57 -12.28 -6.67
CA ALA A 509 1.16 -12.59 -6.50
C ALA A 509 0.29 -11.53 -7.19
N ALA A 510 0.63 -10.24 -7.06
CA ALA A 510 -0.06 -9.15 -7.74
C ALA A 510 -0.03 -9.32 -9.28
N LYS A 511 1.13 -9.67 -9.85
CA LYS A 511 1.29 -9.99 -11.28
C LYS A 511 0.42 -11.18 -11.71
N THR A 512 0.33 -12.21 -10.87
CA THR A 512 -0.51 -13.39 -11.14
C THR A 512 -2.00 -13.02 -11.11
N SER A 513 -2.43 -12.23 -10.11
CA SER A 513 -3.80 -11.70 -10.01
C SER A 513 -4.16 -10.82 -11.21
N ALA A 514 -3.23 -10.00 -11.69
CA ALA A 514 -3.42 -9.19 -12.88
C ALA A 514 -3.62 -10.04 -14.13
N LYS A 515 -2.76 -11.05 -14.38
CA LYS A 515 -2.93 -11.98 -15.50
C LYS A 515 -4.28 -12.69 -15.48
N VAL A 516 -4.72 -13.15 -14.32
CA VAL A 516 -6.05 -13.78 -14.16
C VAL A 516 -7.17 -12.80 -14.48
N THR A 517 -7.06 -11.55 -14.04
CA THR A 517 -8.06 -10.50 -14.34
C THR A 517 -8.12 -10.20 -15.84
N ILE A 518 -6.96 -10.14 -16.52
CA ILE A 518 -6.87 -9.96 -17.98
C ILE A 518 -7.57 -11.09 -18.72
N VAL A 519 -7.27 -12.34 -18.38
CA VAL A 519 -7.92 -13.51 -18.99
C VAL A 519 -9.43 -13.51 -18.69
N GLY A 520 -9.83 -13.17 -17.47
CA GLY A 520 -11.23 -13.00 -17.10
C GLY A 520 -11.93 -11.95 -17.96
N GLY A 521 -11.25 -10.82 -18.23
CA GLY A 521 -11.73 -9.76 -19.10
C GLY A 521 -11.94 -10.26 -20.52
N MET A 522 -10.97 -10.98 -21.09
CA MET A 522 -11.13 -11.59 -22.42
C MET A 522 -12.33 -12.55 -22.47
N VAL A 523 -12.54 -13.37 -21.44
CA VAL A 523 -13.68 -14.30 -21.37
C VAL A 523 -15.01 -13.55 -21.32
N VAL A 524 -15.14 -12.51 -20.48
CA VAL A 524 -16.35 -11.68 -20.39
C VAL A 524 -16.60 -10.91 -21.68
N GLY A 525 -15.54 -10.35 -22.29
CA GLY A 525 -15.62 -9.66 -23.58
C GLY A 525 -16.06 -10.58 -24.71
N LEU A 526 -15.52 -11.81 -24.80
CA LEU A 526 -15.96 -12.83 -25.76
C LEU A 526 -17.40 -13.27 -25.51
N PHE A 527 -17.80 -13.45 -24.25
CA PHE A 527 -19.18 -13.75 -23.89
C PHE A 527 -20.13 -12.66 -24.40
N ASN A 528 -19.82 -11.39 -24.15
CA ASN A 528 -20.61 -10.27 -24.63
C ASN A 528 -20.63 -10.18 -26.16
N PHE A 529 -19.47 -10.38 -26.82
CA PHE A 529 -19.38 -10.41 -28.28
C PHE A 529 -20.30 -11.48 -28.88
N THR A 530 -20.25 -12.71 -28.34
CA THR A 530 -21.09 -13.82 -28.80
C THR A 530 -22.57 -13.57 -28.53
N LEU A 531 -22.91 -13.08 -27.33
CA LEU A 531 -24.29 -12.76 -26.95
C LEU A 531 -24.90 -11.73 -27.91
N LEU A 532 -24.23 -10.59 -28.08
CA LEU A 532 -24.72 -9.50 -28.92
C LEU A 532 -24.77 -9.91 -30.40
N SER A 533 -23.74 -10.57 -30.92
CA SER A 533 -23.72 -11.01 -32.32
C SER A 533 -24.81 -12.04 -32.64
N THR A 534 -25.04 -13.00 -31.74
CA THR A 534 -26.02 -14.08 -31.93
C THR A 534 -27.45 -13.56 -31.87
N PHE A 535 -27.74 -12.69 -30.90
CA PHE A 535 -29.10 -12.19 -30.67
C PHE A 535 -29.38 -10.84 -31.36
N ARG A 536 -28.59 -10.44 -32.36
CA ARG A 536 -28.70 -9.11 -33.01
C ARG A 536 -30.06 -8.75 -33.58
N TYR A 537 -30.86 -9.74 -33.97
CA TYR A 537 -32.22 -9.54 -34.47
C TYR A 537 -33.29 -9.65 -33.37
N HIS A 538 -32.97 -10.25 -32.22
CA HIS A 538 -33.90 -10.48 -31.12
C HIS A 538 -33.83 -9.39 -30.05
N ILE A 539 -32.63 -8.86 -29.77
CA ILE A 539 -32.43 -7.79 -28.79
C ILE A 539 -33.26 -6.53 -29.12
N PRO A 540 -33.32 -6.01 -30.36
CA PRO A 540 -34.07 -4.79 -30.66
C PRO A 540 -35.58 -4.94 -30.42
N LEU A 541 -36.11 -6.15 -30.60
CA LEU A 541 -37.53 -6.47 -30.38
C LEU A 541 -37.96 -6.33 -28.92
N LEU A 542 -37.01 -6.33 -27.98
CA LEU A 542 -37.29 -6.07 -26.56
C LEU A 542 -37.61 -4.59 -26.28
N PHE A 543 -37.23 -3.69 -27.19
CA PHE A 543 -37.32 -2.24 -26.98
C PHE A 543 -38.38 -1.57 -27.86
N THR A 544 -38.57 -2.04 -29.09
CA THR A 544 -39.47 -1.39 -30.05
C THR A 544 -40.08 -2.38 -31.04
N ASN A 545 -41.24 -2.00 -31.59
CA ASN A 545 -41.90 -2.69 -32.70
C ASN A 545 -41.69 -1.98 -34.05
N ASP A 546 -40.95 -0.86 -34.07
CA ASP A 546 -40.64 -0.12 -35.28
C ASP A 546 -39.59 -0.86 -36.12
N LYS A 547 -39.97 -1.27 -37.34
CA LYS A 547 -39.13 -2.05 -38.25
C LYS A 547 -37.87 -1.29 -38.67
N GLU A 548 -37.96 0.01 -38.88
CA GLU A 548 -36.80 0.83 -39.29
C GLU A 548 -35.75 0.86 -38.17
N VAL A 549 -36.20 1.09 -36.94
CA VAL A 549 -35.31 1.10 -35.76
C VAL A 549 -34.71 -0.29 -35.52
N ILE A 550 -35.50 -1.36 -35.64
CA ILE A 550 -35.02 -2.74 -35.48
C ILE A 550 -33.90 -3.04 -36.49
N GLU A 551 -34.08 -2.66 -37.76
CA GLU A 551 -33.09 -2.89 -38.81
C GLU A 551 -31.81 -2.09 -38.58
N LEU A 552 -31.92 -0.81 -38.19
CA LEU A 552 -30.78 0.02 -37.83
C LEU A 552 -29.99 -0.56 -36.65
N VAL A 553 -30.67 -0.99 -35.59
CA VAL A 553 -30.00 -1.60 -34.44
C VAL A 553 -29.34 -2.92 -34.85
N ALA A 554 -30.04 -3.81 -35.57
CA ALA A 554 -29.52 -5.12 -35.96
C ALA A 554 -28.32 -5.05 -36.93
N THR A 555 -28.22 -3.99 -37.73
CA THR A 555 -27.10 -3.74 -38.64
C THR A 555 -25.88 -3.17 -37.91
N THR A 556 -26.08 -2.29 -36.92
CA THR A 556 -24.98 -1.70 -36.12
C THR A 556 -24.50 -2.62 -34.99
N LEU A 557 -25.34 -3.51 -34.47
CA LEU A 557 -25.03 -4.33 -33.30
C LEU A 557 -23.74 -5.19 -33.39
N PRO A 558 -23.36 -5.77 -34.55
CA PRO A 558 -22.08 -6.47 -34.67
C PRO A 558 -20.86 -5.57 -34.42
N ILE A 559 -20.94 -4.28 -34.77
CA ILE A 559 -19.89 -3.30 -34.47
C ILE A 559 -19.84 -3.07 -32.95
N CYS A 560 -20.99 -2.88 -32.30
CA CYS A 560 -21.06 -2.77 -30.84
C CYS A 560 -20.57 -4.05 -30.14
N ALA A 561 -20.84 -5.23 -30.69
CA ALA A 561 -20.33 -6.49 -30.16
C ALA A 561 -18.81 -6.52 -30.20
N PHE A 562 -18.20 -6.10 -31.33
CA PHE A 562 -16.75 -5.96 -31.45
C PHE A 562 -16.18 -4.90 -30.49
N MET A 563 -16.85 -3.75 -30.36
CA MET A 563 -16.52 -2.73 -29.37
C MET A 563 -16.47 -3.31 -27.96
N GLN A 564 -17.47 -4.13 -27.60
CA GLN A 564 -17.64 -4.64 -26.24
C GLN A 564 -16.48 -5.56 -25.79
N LEU A 565 -15.79 -6.21 -26.74
CA LEU A 565 -14.57 -6.94 -26.47
C LEU A 565 -13.49 -5.99 -25.94
N TRP A 566 -13.25 -4.87 -26.63
CA TRP A 566 -12.24 -3.89 -26.26
C TRP A 566 -12.65 -3.03 -25.07
N ASP A 567 -13.92 -2.72 -24.93
CA ASP A 567 -14.50 -2.09 -23.75
C ASP A 567 -14.23 -2.89 -22.47
N CYS A 568 -14.41 -4.20 -22.54
CA CYS A 568 -14.08 -5.07 -21.42
C CYS A 568 -12.58 -5.05 -21.10
N MET A 569 -11.73 -5.03 -22.14
CA MET A 569 -10.28 -4.99 -21.97
C MET A 569 -9.81 -3.65 -21.41
N ALA A 570 -10.38 -2.53 -21.88
CA ALA A 570 -10.12 -1.18 -21.38
C ALA A 570 -10.56 -1.04 -19.92
N ALA A 571 -11.76 -1.51 -19.56
CA ALA A 571 -12.23 -1.50 -18.18
C ALA A 571 -11.25 -2.25 -17.25
N VAL A 572 -10.72 -3.39 -17.68
CA VAL A 572 -9.71 -4.15 -16.91
C VAL A 572 -8.39 -3.39 -16.84
N SER A 573 -7.86 -2.82 -17.92
CA SER A 573 -6.60 -2.05 -17.87
C SER A 573 -6.72 -0.81 -16.99
N HIS A 574 -7.84 -0.08 -17.03
CA HIS A 574 -8.15 1.01 -16.09
C HIS A 574 -8.08 0.52 -14.64
N GLY A 575 -8.67 -0.64 -14.37
CA GLY A 575 -8.64 -1.26 -13.03
C GLY A 575 -7.23 -1.59 -12.57
N LEU A 576 -6.42 -2.17 -13.46
CA LEU A 576 -5.02 -2.50 -13.17
C LEU A 576 -4.17 -1.23 -12.97
N LEU A 577 -4.32 -0.20 -13.80
CA LEU A 577 -3.63 1.08 -13.62
C LEU A 577 -3.98 1.73 -12.27
N ARG A 578 -5.25 1.69 -11.87
CA ARG A 578 -5.66 2.15 -10.53
C ARG A 578 -5.01 1.33 -9.43
N GLY A 579 -4.98 -0.01 -9.55
CA GLY A 579 -4.46 -0.82 -8.46
C GLY A 579 -2.93 -0.71 -8.26
N ILE A 580 -2.15 -0.40 -9.30
CA ILE A 580 -0.73 -0.05 -9.16
C ILE A 580 -0.49 1.44 -8.80
N GLY A 581 -1.53 2.28 -8.89
CA GLY A 581 -1.45 3.72 -8.62
C GLY A 581 -0.82 4.53 -9.76
N ARG A 582 -1.04 4.12 -11.01
CA ARG A 582 -0.57 4.78 -12.24
C ARG A 582 -1.71 5.32 -13.10
N GLN A 583 -2.86 5.67 -12.49
CA GLN A 583 -3.99 6.26 -13.23
C GLN A 583 -3.69 7.60 -13.91
N GLU A 584 -2.59 8.29 -13.55
CA GLU A 584 -2.09 9.46 -14.29
C GLU A 584 -1.94 9.16 -15.78
N PHE A 585 -1.30 8.04 -16.13
CA PHE A 585 -1.12 7.63 -17.51
C PHE A 585 -2.46 7.32 -18.20
N GLY A 586 -3.33 6.54 -17.57
CA GLY A 586 -4.63 6.16 -18.13
C GLY A 586 -5.54 7.36 -18.39
N GLY A 587 -5.54 8.36 -17.51
CA GLY A 587 -6.29 9.60 -17.71
C GLY A 587 -5.86 10.35 -18.98
N TYR A 588 -4.56 10.54 -19.20
CA TYR A 588 -4.05 11.19 -20.41
C TYR A 588 -4.24 10.34 -21.67
N ALA A 589 -4.01 9.03 -21.58
CA ALA A 589 -4.22 8.11 -22.68
C ALA A 589 -5.68 8.12 -23.16
N ASN A 590 -6.65 8.05 -22.24
CA ASN A 590 -8.07 8.16 -22.57
C ASN A 590 -8.41 9.49 -23.24
N LEU A 591 -7.93 10.62 -22.71
CA LEU A 591 -8.22 11.93 -23.29
C LEU A 591 -7.74 12.02 -24.75
N VAL A 592 -6.52 11.53 -25.04
CA VAL A 592 -5.99 11.50 -26.41
C VAL A 592 -6.79 10.53 -27.28
N CYS A 593 -6.98 9.29 -26.84
CA CYS A 593 -7.61 8.27 -27.67
C CYS A 593 -9.09 8.60 -27.97
N TYR A 594 -9.86 9.10 -27.01
CA TYR A 594 -11.26 9.44 -27.26
C TYR A 594 -11.42 10.73 -28.07
N TYR A 595 -10.74 11.81 -27.70
CA TYR A 595 -11.03 13.13 -28.27
C TYR A 595 -10.19 13.48 -29.50
N VAL A 596 -8.95 13.00 -29.57
CA VAL A 596 -8.05 13.28 -30.71
C VAL A 596 -8.22 12.23 -31.81
N VAL A 597 -8.59 10.99 -31.46
CA VAL A 597 -8.69 9.88 -32.42
C VAL A 597 -10.13 9.43 -32.61
N ALA A 598 -10.81 8.95 -31.56
CA ALA A 598 -12.09 8.27 -31.69
C ALA A 598 -13.20 9.20 -32.19
N LEU A 599 -13.36 10.41 -31.63
CA LEU A 599 -14.40 11.35 -32.03
C LEU A 599 -14.22 11.85 -33.48
N PRO A 600 -13.01 12.28 -33.92
CA PRO A 600 -12.79 12.63 -35.32
C PRO A 600 -13.07 11.48 -36.29
N ILE A 601 -12.65 10.26 -35.98
CA ILE A 601 -12.95 9.09 -36.80
C ILE A 601 -14.46 8.82 -36.80
N SER A 602 -15.12 8.89 -35.65
CA SER A 602 -16.57 8.68 -35.52
C SER A 602 -17.34 9.65 -36.42
N PHE A 603 -17.02 10.95 -36.36
CA PHE A 603 -17.67 11.96 -37.19
C PHE A 603 -17.28 11.88 -38.66
N GLY A 604 -16.01 11.57 -38.97
CA GLY A 604 -15.55 11.37 -40.33
C GLY A 604 -16.26 10.20 -41.03
N LEU A 605 -16.41 9.07 -40.34
CA LEU A 605 -17.13 7.90 -40.85
C LEU A 605 -18.64 8.13 -40.86
N GLY A 606 -19.21 8.68 -39.79
CA GLY A 606 -20.65 8.83 -39.62
C GLY A 606 -21.28 9.89 -40.51
N PHE A 607 -20.64 11.05 -40.66
CA PHE A 607 -21.15 12.18 -41.45
C PHE A 607 -20.39 12.40 -42.77
N GLY A 608 -19.07 12.17 -42.79
CA GLY A 608 -18.25 12.40 -43.99
C GLY A 608 -18.40 11.31 -45.05
N LEU A 609 -18.27 10.04 -44.65
CA LEU A 609 -18.47 8.87 -45.52
C LEU A 609 -19.92 8.37 -45.55
N ASP A 610 -20.81 9.03 -44.83
CA ASP A 610 -22.22 8.71 -44.72
C ASP A 610 -22.53 7.30 -44.18
N TRP A 611 -21.66 6.73 -43.35
CA TRP A 611 -21.92 5.45 -42.67
C TRP A 611 -22.87 5.57 -41.48
N LYS A 612 -23.42 6.78 -41.26
CA LYS A 612 -24.45 7.11 -40.27
C LYS A 612 -24.07 6.55 -38.88
N LEU A 613 -24.99 5.84 -38.24
CA LEU A 613 -24.85 5.27 -36.92
C LEU A 613 -23.70 4.25 -36.82
N SER A 614 -23.53 3.41 -37.84
CA SER A 614 -22.44 2.43 -37.91
C SER A 614 -21.06 3.10 -37.93
N GLY A 615 -20.94 4.24 -38.62
CA GLY A 615 -19.70 5.03 -38.62
C GLY A 615 -19.36 5.62 -37.25
N LEU A 616 -20.38 6.13 -36.52
CA LEU A 616 -20.19 6.67 -35.17
C LEU A 616 -19.68 5.60 -34.21
N TRP A 617 -20.30 4.42 -34.19
CA TRP A 617 -19.89 3.32 -33.31
C TRP A 617 -18.55 2.71 -33.68
N LEU A 618 -18.22 2.65 -34.98
CA LEU A 618 -16.93 2.14 -35.43
C LEU A 618 -15.77 3.03 -34.96
N GLY A 619 -15.93 4.36 -34.98
CA GLY A 619 -14.91 5.28 -34.49
C GLY A 619 -14.61 5.13 -33.00
N VAL A 620 -15.64 4.97 -32.16
CA VAL A 620 -15.46 4.67 -30.72
C VAL A 620 -14.85 3.29 -30.50
N SER A 621 -15.20 2.29 -31.32
CA SER A 621 -14.59 0.95 -31.26
C SER A 621 -13.07 1.01 -31.51
N VAL A 622 -12.64 1.81 -32.48
CA VAL A 622 -11.20 2.04 -32.76
C VAL A 622 -10.53 2.76 -31.60
N GLY A 623 -11.21 3.74 -31.00
CA GLY A 623 -10.74 4.44 -29.80
C GLY A 623 -10.46 3.50 -28.63
N LEU A 624 -11.42 2.65 -28.30
CA LEU A 624 -11.31 1.66 -27.22
C LEU A 624 -10.24 0.60 -27.46
N LEU A 625 -10.09 0.15 -28.70
CA LEU A 625 -8.99 -0.73 -29.11
C LEU A 625 -7.64 -0.05 -28.86
N LEU A 626 -7.49 1.21 -29.26
CA LEU A 626 -6.26 1.97 -29.07
C LEU A 626 -5.95 2.21 -27.60
N VAL A 627 -6.94 2.61 -26.79
CA VAL A 627 -6.81 2.74 -25.32
C VAL A 627 -6.31 1.44 -24.74
N SER A 628 -6.97 0.32 -25.05
CA SER A 628 -6.59 -0.99 -24.55
C SER A 628 -5.13 -1.32 -24.88
N ILE A 629 -4.72 -1.16 -26.15
CA ILE A 629 -3.34 -1.45 -26.58
C ILE A 629 -2.33 -0.59 -25.80
N VAL A 630 -2.55 0.72 -25.72
CA VAL A 630 -1.64 1.68 -25.10
C VAL A 630 -1.50 1.40 -23.60
N GLU A 631 -2.61 1.17 -22.89
CA GLU A 631 -2.59 0.90 -21.46
C GLU A 631 -1.99 -0.46 -21.12
N TYR A 632 -2.30 -1.52 -21.87
CA TYR A 632 -1.67 -2.83 -21.65
C TYR A 632 -0.17 -2.81 -21.95
N TRP A 633 0.24 -2.09 -23.01
CA TRP A 633 1.66 -1.88 -23.29
C TRP A 633 2.36 -1.19 -22.12
N PHE A 634 1.74 -0.16 -21.53
CA PHE A 634 2.29 0.53 -20.37
C PHE A 634 2.35 -0.39 -19.14
N ILE A 635 1.29 -1.16 -18.85
CA ILE A 635 1.27 -2.12 -17.73
C ILE A 635 2.36 -3.19 -17.90
N TRP A 636 2.60 -3.64 -19.13
CA TRP A 636 3.64 -4.63 -19.44
C TRP A 636 5.05 -4.09 -19.20
N GLN A 637 5.28 -2.80 -19.48
CA GLN A 637 6.57 -2.11 -19.24
C GLN A 637 6.76 -1.62 -17.82
N SER A 638 5.69 -1.51 -17.03
CA SER A 638 5.73 -0.95 -15.68
C SER A 638 6.57 -1.83 -14.75
N ASP A 639 7.41 -1.22 -13.92
CA ASP A 639 8.06 -1.92 -12.81
C ASP A 639 7.10 -2.03 -11.62
N TRP A 640 6.73 -3.27 -11.30
CA TRP A 640 5.81 -3.57 -10.21
C TRP A 640 6.47 -3.50 -8.84
N GLN A 641 7.81 -3.62 -8.76
CA GLN A 641 8.55 -3.40 -7.52
C GLN A 641 8.57 -1.91 -7.16
N GLU A 642 8.76 -1.05 -8.16
CA GLU A 642 8.63 0.39 -8.00
C GLU A 642 7.20 0.77 -7.59
N ALA A 643 6.18 0.15 -8.19
CA ALA A 643 4.78 0.39 -7.80
C ALA A 643 4.48 0.00 -6.34
N ALA A 644 5.11 -1.07 -5.83
CA ALA A 644 5.00 -1.49 -4.43
C ALA A 644 5.76 -0.53 -3.49
N LYS A 645 6.93 -0.03 -3.90
CA LYS A 645 7.67 1.04 -3.21
C LYS A 645 6.84 2.32 -3.10
N ASP A 646 6.22 2.73 -4.19
CA ASP A 646 5.37 3.91 -4.20
C ASP A 646 4.14 3.74 -3.31
N ALA A 647 3.56 2.54 -3.25
CA ALA A 647 2.44 2.22 -2.36
C ALA A 647 2.83 2.41 -0.88
N GLU A 648 4.01 1.92 -0.49
CA GLU A 648 4.54 2.11 0.86
C GLU A 648 4.78 3.60 1.18
N ASN A 649 5.42 4.33 0.26
CA ASN A 649 5.66 5.77 0.43
C ASN A 649 4.34 6.55 0.58
N ARG A 650 3.31 6.19 -0.21
CA ARG A 650 1.97 6.78 -0.10
C ARG A 650 1.32 6.50 1.25
N ASN A 651 1.47 5.28 1.77
CA ASN A 651 0.94 4.92 3.09
C ASN A 651 1.64 5.71 4.20
N ALA A 652 2.97 5.82 4.15
CA ALA A 652 3.76 6.61 5.10
C ALA A 652 3.38 8.10 5.06
N ALA A 653 3.30 8.69 3.86
CA ALA A 653 2.85 10.07 3.67
C ALA A 653 1.38 10.29 4.05
N GLY A 654 0.55 9.25 4.01
CA GLY A 654 -0.84 9.32 4.47
C GLY A 654 -0.95 9.51 5.99
N VAL A 655 0.04 8.99 6.73
CA VAL A 655 0.16 9.03 8.20
C VAL A 655 0.82 10.33 8.66
N SER A 656 1.93 10.75 8.06
CA SER A 656 2.59 12.01 8.36
C SER A 656 1.87 13.17 7.67
N GLY A 657 1.25 14.07 8.43
CA GLY A 657 0.42 15.16 7.91
C GLY A 657 1.12 16.25 7.09
N GLY A 658 2.32 16.01 6.55
CA GLY A 658 3.13 16.99 5.80
C GLY A 658 3.26 16.63 4.32
N PHE A 659 2.70 17.47 3.44
CA PHE A 659 2.94 17.36 2.00
C PHE A 659 3.58 18.64 1.48
N ASN A 660 4.76 18.53 0.85
CA ASN A 660 5.41 19.62 0.15
C ASN A 660 5.13 19.51 -1.36
N ILE A 661 4.30 20.43 -1.86
CA ILE A 661 3.75 20.41 -3.23
C ILE A 661 4.84 20.52 -4.32
N PHE A 662 6.00 21.08 -3.97
CA PHE A 662 7.13 21.25 -4.88
C PHE A 662 7.80 19.92 -5.25
N VAL A 663 7.97 19.01 -4.29
CA VAL A 663 8.62 17.69 -4.52
C VAL A 663 7.74 16.81 -5.43
N ALA A 664 6.42 16.90 -5.26
CA ALA A 664 5.48 16.14 -6.07
C ALA A 664 5.43 16.62 -7.53
N LEU A 665 5.44 17.94 -7.78
CA LEU A 665 5.45 18.50 -9.13
C LEU A 665 6.76 18.19 -9.88
N LEU A 666 7.89 18.19 -9.17
CA LEU A 666 9.17 17.75 -9.71
C LEU A 666 9.14 16.27 -10.11
N ASN A 667 8.59 15.39 -9.25
CA ASN A 667 8.53 13.95 -9.56
C ASN A 667 7.55 13.62 -10.70
N ALA A 668 6.40 14.30 -10.78
CA ALA A 668 5.44 14.10 -11.89
C ALA A 668 6.05 14.46 -13.24
N HIS A 669 6.77 15.59 -13.27
CA HIS A 669 7.46 16.09 -14.46
C HIS A 669 8.62 15.19 -14.85
N GLN A 670 9.34 14.64 -13.86
CA GLN A 670 10.45 13.73 -14.09
C GLN A 670 9.96 12.37 -14.64
N THR A 671 8.91 11.78 -14.06
CA THR A 671 8.31 10.54 -14.57
C THR A 671 7.76 10.70 -16.00
N PHE A 672 7.16 11.86 -16.32
CA PHE A 672 6.72 12.17 -17.68
C PHE A 672 7.91 12.29 -18.65
N LYS A 673 8.99 12.97 -18.26
CA LYS A 673 10.22 13.11 -19.06
C LYS A 673 10.96 11.78 -19.27
N ASP A 674 11.07 10.95 -18.23
CA ASP A 674 11.78 9.67 -18.31
C ASP A 674 11.01 8.66 -19.16
N THR A 675 9.67 8.70 -19.10
CA THR A 675 8.80 7.89 -19.95
C THR A 675 8.80 8.38 -21.40
N HIS A 676 8.78 9.70 -21.62
CA HIS A 676 8.84 10.31 -22.96
C HIS A 676 10.18 10.04 -23.65
N ASN A 677 11.30 10.11 -22.92
CA ASN A 677 12.64 9.83 -23.44
C ASN A 677 12.88 8.34 -23.76
N LYS A 678 12.26 7.42 -23.00
CA LYS A 678 12.30 5.99 -23.32
C LYS A 678 11.48 5.62 -24.58
N ILE A 679 10.38 6.32 -24.85
CA ILE A 679 9.52 6.04 -26.02
C ILE A 679 10.17 6.50 -27.34
N LEU A 680 10.95 7.58 -27.31
CA LEU A 680 11.58 8.14 -28.51
C LEU A 680 12.89 7.44 -28.93
N THR A 681 13.44 6.53 -28.12
CA THR A 681 14.80 6.01 -28.30
C THR A 681 14.91 4.53 -28.72
N THR A 682 13.80 3.81 -28.92
CA THR A 682 13.81 2.42 -29.44
C THR A 682 13.49 2.31 -30.94
N PRO A 683 14.43 1.86 -31.80
CA PRO A 683 14.16 1.59 -33.21
C PRO A 683 13.53 0.19 -33.43
N PRO A 684 12.72 -0.03 -34.49
CA PRO A 684 12.09 -1.32 -34.73
C PRO A 684 13.04 -2.30 -35.43
N GLY A 685 13.41 -3.37 -34.72
CA GLY A 685 14.01 -4.58 -35.29
C GLY A 685 15.52 -4.72 -35.11
N SER A 686 15.94 -5.45 -34.07
CA SER A 686 17.15 -6.27 -34.12
C SER A 686 17.12 -7.36 -33.04
N THR A 687 17.38 -8.58 -33.49
CA THR A 687 17.54 -9.80 -32.69
C THR A 687 18.97 -9.85 -32.17
N ILE A 688 19.22 -9.90 -30.85
CA ILE A 688 20.59 -10.12 -30.31
C ILE A 688 20.57 -11.02 -29.07
N TYR A 689 21.43 -12.05 -29.11
CA TYR A 689 21.83 -13.01 -28.07
C TYR A 689 22.69 -12.35 -26.95
N PRO A 690 22.87 -12.98 -25.76
CA PRO A 690 23.40 -12.29 -24.59
C PRO A 690 24.93 -12.19 -24.57
N GLY A 691 25.47 -11.00 -24.27
CA GLY A 691 26.91 -10.79 -24.02
C GLY A 691 27.32 -9.34 -23.71
N LYS A 692 27.58 -9.07 -22.42
CA LYS A 692 28.39 -8.00 -21.76
C LYS A 692 28.21 -6.49 -22.08
N MET A 693 27.72 -5.79 -21.04
CA MET A 693 28.05 -4.46 -20.45
C MET A 693 28.20 -3.20 -21.33
N SER A 694 27.36 -2.19 -21.06
CA SER A 694 27.76 -0.98 -20.27
C SER A 694 26.57 -0.03 -20.01
N THR A 695 26.27 0.14 -18.72
CA THR A 695 25.84 1.34 -17.95
C THR A 695 24.75 2.29 -18.48
N THR A 696 23.56 2.25 -17.85
CA THR A 696 22.76 3.45 -17.55
C THR A 696 22.02 3.26 -16.22
N VAL A 697 22.10 4.28 -15.37
CA VAL A 697 21.92 4.28 -13.92
C VAL A 697 20.50 3.85 -13.50
N THR A 698 20.47 2.88 -12.58
CA THR A 698 19.29 2.28 -11.95
C THR A 698 19.26 2.75 -10.50
N GLU A 699 18.20 3.43 -10.04
CA GLU A 699 18.02 3.68 -8.61
C GLU A 699 17.46 2.42 -7.93
N THR A 700 18.39 1.64 -7.38
CA THR A 700 18.18 0.47 -6.53
C THR A 700 17.37 0.80 -5.28
N ARG A 701 16.34 -0.01 -4.96
CA ARG A 701 15.89 -0.15 -3.57
C ARG A 701 16.60 -1.37 -2.97
N SER A 702 17.41 -1.11 -1.95
CA SER A 702 18.24 -2.06 -1.23
C SER A 702 17.41 -3.15 -0.54
N ALA A 703 17.94 -4.37 -0.53
CA ALA A 703 17.49 -5.47 0.32
C ALA A 703 17.53 -5.07 1.81
N PRO A 704 16.81 -5.75 2.71
CA PRO A 704 16.95 -5.49 4.14
C PRO A 704 18.42 -5.68 4.55
N ILE A 705 18.97 -4.62 5.14
CA ILE A 705 20.34 -4.53 5.63
C ILE A 705 20.42 -5.45 6.87
N THR A 706 20.85 -6.69 6.68
CA THR A 706 20.94 -7.69 7.75
C THR A 706 22.31 -8.35 7.75
N ALA A 707 22.72 -8.90 8.90
CA ALA A 707 23.96 -9.67 9.01
C ALA A 707 23.95 -10.91 8.08
N GLU A 708 22.77 -11.50 7.82
CA GLU A 708 22.62 -12.60 6.86
C GLU A 708 22.91 -12.18 5.41
N THR A 709 22.65 -10.92 5.06
CA THR A 709 22.98 -10.37 3.73
C THR A 709 24.50 -10.36 3.51
N ILE A 710 25.29 -10.04 4.55
CA ILE A 710 26.75 -10.05 4.48
C ILE A 710 27.31 -11.46 4.34
N LEU A 711 26.79 -12.44 5.09
CA LEU A 711 27.20 -13.84 4.95
C LEU A 711 26.86 -14.43 3.57
N ARG A 712 25.87 -13.89 2.87
CA ARG A 712 25.57 -14.28 1.47
C ARG A 712 26.49 -13.61 0.46
N LEU A 713 26.81 -12.33 0.65
CA LEU A 713 27.66 -11.56 -0.25
C LEU A 713 29.14 -11.92 -0.08
N PHE A 714 29.54 -12.29 1.13
CA PHE A 714 30.89 -12.69 1.50
C PHE A 714 30.84 -14.01 2.30
N PRO A 715 30.64 -15.16 1.64
CA PRO A 715 30.45 -16.45 2.31
C PRO A 715 31.68 -16.92 3.09
N ASP A 716 32.87 -16.43 2.74
CA ASP A 716 34.13 -16.82 3.34
C ASP A 716 34.61 -15.84 4.44
N ILE A 717 33.78 -14.93 4.97
CA ILE A 717 34.24 -13.98 6.00
C ILE A 717 34.70 -14.67 7.28
N ASP A 718 35.78 -14.15 7.87
CA ASP A 718 36.30 -14.70 9.11
C ASP A 718 35.42 -14.24 10.28
N THR A 719 34.78 -15.21 10.95
CA THR A 719 33.88 -15.00 12.09
C THR A 719 34.45 -15.57 13.40
N ARG A 720 35.71 -16.01 13.42
CA ARG A 720 36.32 -16.67 14.59
C ARG A 720 36.45 -15.74 15.81
N GLY A 721 36.25 -16.31 17.00
CA GLY A 721 36.14 -15.61 18.28
C GLY A 721 37.47 -15.20 18.93
N ASP A 722 38.59 -15.76 18.50
CA ASP A 722 39.94 -15.68 19.07
C ASP A 722 40.67 -14.34 18.80
N ALA A 723 40.24 -13.57 17.81
CA ALA A 723 40.92 -12.34 17.39
C ALA A 723 41.02 -11.21 18.44
N LEU A 724 40.25 -11.27 19.53
CA LEU A 724 40.18 -10.21 20.56
C LEU A 724 40.88 -10.60 21.88
N GLU A 725 41.56 -11.76 21.94
CA GLU A 725 42.28 -12.20 23.14
C GLU A 725 43.39 -11.21 23.54
N GLY A 726 43.38 -10.76 24.80
CA GLY A 726 44.40 -9.88 25.37
C GLY A 726 44.14 -8.37 25.25
N HIS A 727 42.98 -7.96 24.72
CA HIS A 727 42.56 -6.55 24.67
C HIS A 727 41.71 -6.14 25.90
N ASP A 728 41.63 -4.83 26.15
CA ASP A 728 40.83 -4.24 27.24
C ASP A 728 39.32 -4.57 27.10
N GLU A 729 38.65 -4.83 28.23
CA GLU A 729 37.24 -5.27 28.26
C GLU A 729 36.28 -4.23 27.67
N GLU A 730 36.54 -2.93 27.88
CA GLU A 730 35.71 -1.87 27.32
C GLU A 730 35.90 -1.75 25.81
N GLN A 731 37.14 -1.92 25.32
CA GLN A 731 37.44 -1.92 23.90
C GLN A 731 36.85 -3.15 23.17
N ILE A 732 36.81 -4.31 23.84
CA ILE A 732 36.10 -5.49 23.31
C ILE A 732 34.60 -5.20 23.17
N ARG A 733 33.97 -4.58 24.18
CA ARG A 733 32.55 -4.20 24.10
C ARG A 733 32.26 -3.25 22.95
N LEU A 734 33.16 -2.30 22.68
CA LEU A 734 33.02 -1.34 21.57
C LEU A 734 33.17 -2.01 20.18
N MET A 735 33.72 -3.22 20.10
CA MET A 735 33.82 -3.97 18.85
C MET A 735 32.51 -4.63 18.41
N ASP A 736 31.50 -4.66 19.28
CA ASP A 736 30.15 -5.15 18.97
C ASP A 736 29.24 -4.07 18.34
N GLU A 737 29.72 -2.83 18.21
CA GLU A 737 28.99 -1.76 17.51
C GLU A 737 28.63 -2.20 16.08
N VAL A 738 27.37 -2.00 15.69
CA VAL A 738 26.86 -2.45 14.39
C VAL A 738 27.13 -1.37 13.33
N CYS A 739 28.14 -1.61 12.50
CA CYS A 739 28.51 -0.75 11.38
C CYS A 739 27.59 -0.98 10.17
N ILE A 740 27.44 0.07 9.35
CA ILE A 740 26.75 0.02 8.07
C ILE A 740 27.75 -0.42 7.00
N VAL A 741 27.53 -1.59 6.40
CA VAL A 741 28.33 -2.10 5.28
C VAL A 741 27.80 -1.51 3.98
N LEU A 742 28.71 -1.04 3.13
CA LEU A 742 28.42 -0.29 1.93
C LEU A 742 28.93 -1.01 0.67
N ASP A 743 28.34 -0.67 -0.47
CA ASP A 743 29.03 -0.81 -1.75
C ASP A 743 29.97 0.38 -2.02
N GLU A 744 30.73 0.32 -3.11
CA GLU A 744 31.65 1.38 -3.50
C GLU A 744 30.99 2.73 -3.81
N ASN A 745 29.66 2.80 -3.93
CA ASN A 745 28.91 4.02 -4.23
C ASN A 745 28.20 4.58 -3.00
N ASP A 746 28.60 4.14 -1.80
CA ASP A 746 28.02 4.54 -0.53
C ASP A 746 26.54 4.14 -0.38
N MET A 747 26.14 3.03 -1.01
CA MET A 747 24.81 2.45 -0.80
C MET A 747 24.89 1.38 0.29
N PRO A 748 24.04 1.44 1.33
CA PRO A 748 23.99 0.40 2.35
C PRO A 748 23.58 -0.97 1.78
N ILE A 749 24.44 -1.97 1.93
CA ILE A 749 24.23 -3.35 1.45
C ILE A 749 24.06 -4.38 2.58
N GLY A 750 24.45 -4.05 3.82
CA GLY A 750 24.31 -4.95 4.95
C GLY A 750 24.82 -4.36 6.26
N THR A 751 24.78 -5.14 7.33
CA THR A 751 25.31 -4.77 8.64
C THR A 751 26.37 -5.77 9.08
N ALA A 752 27.39 -5.29 9.78
CA ALA A 752 28.38 -6.13 10.42
C ALA A 752 28.88 -5.47 11.70
N SER A 753 29.30 -6.27 12.67
CA SER A 753 29.98 -5.75 13.86
C SER A 753 31.27 -5.04 13.47
N LYS A 754 31.65 -4.00 14.21
CA LYS A 754 32.91 -3.27 14.04
C LYS A 754 34.11 -4.19 13.98
N LYS A 755 34.14 -5.26 14.80
CA LYS A 755 35.16 -6.33 14.73
C LYS A 755 35.36 -6.85 13.30
N LEU A 756 34.28 -7.31 12.67
CA LEU A 756 34.31 -7.91 11.33
C LEU A 756 34.75 -6.91 10.26
N CYS A 757 34.30 -5.67 10.38
CA CYS A 757 34.64 -4.57 9.47
C CYS A 757 36.13 -4.19 9.50
N HIS A 758 36.81 -4.37 10.64
CA HIS A 758 38.20 -3.92 10.82
C HIS A 758 39.24 -5.04 10.69
N LEU A 759 38.83 -6.29 10.47
CA LEU A 759 39.75 -7.41 10.21
C LEU A 759 40.30 -7.31 8.79
N MET A 760 41.64 -7.29 8.64
CA MET A 760 42.30 -7.25 7.34
C MET A 760 41.88 -8.41 6.43
N THR A 761 41.62 -9.59 6.99
CA THR A 761 41.14 -10.76 6.24
C THR A 761 39.77 -10.56 5.58
N ASN A 762 38.92 -9.68 6.12
CA ASN A 762 37.62 -9.32 5.56
C ASN A 762 37.72 -8.07 4.67
N ILE A 763 38.55 -7.10 5.05
CA ILE A 763 38.87 -5.91 4.24
C ILE A 763 39.48 -6.31 2.89
N GLU A 764 40.39 -7.29 2.85
CA GLU A 764 40.96 -7.81 1.59
C GLU A 764 39.93 -8.53 0.71
N LYS A 765 38.79 -8.92 1.27
CA LYS A 765 37.65 -9.49 0.53
C LYS A 765 36.67 -8.41 0.04
N GLY A 766 36.93 -7.14 0.30
CA GLY A 766 36.11 -6.02 -0.15
C GLY A 766 35.04 -5.58 0.84
N LEU A 767 35.11 -5.99 2.11
CA LEU A 767 34.21 -5.48 3.15
C LEU A 767 34.51 -3.98 3.36
N LEU A 768 33.51 -3.14 3.13
CA LEU A 768 33.58 -1.68 3.16
C LEU A 768 32.46 -1.15 4.06
N HIS A 769 32.74 -0.18 4.93
CA HIS A 769 31.73 0.38 5.82
C HIS A 769 31.75 1.91 5.87
N ARG A 770 30.66 2.49 6.37
CA ARG A 770 30.51 3.95 6.52
C ARG A 770 31.25 4.45 7.76
N ALA A 771 31.93 5.57 7.63
CA ALA A 771 32.58 6.28 8.73
C ALA A 771 32.33 7.80 8.64
N PHE A 772 32.76 8.54 9.67
CA PHE A 772 32.79 10.00 9.66
C PHE A 772 34.01 10.55 10.41
N SER A 773 34.43 11.74 9.99
CA SER A 773 35.52 12.51 10.58
C SER A 773 35.06 13.94 10.88
N VAL A 774 35.08 14.31 12.16
CA VAL A 774 34.75 15.66 12.63
C VAL A 774 36.03 16.50 12.77
N PHE A 775 35.97 17.73 12.28
CA PHE A 775 36.96 18.78 12.47
C PHE A 775 36.29 19.95 13.20
N LEU A 776 36.56 20.06 14.50
CA LEU A 776 36.02 21.10 15.38
C LEU A 776 37.02 22.23 15.53
N PHE A 777 36.61 23.44 15.14
CA PHE A 777 37.40 24.65 15.28
C PHE A 777 36.85 25.53 16.41
N ASN A 778 37.74 26.15 17.18
CA ASN A 778 37.32 27.18 18.12
C ASN A 778 37.13 28.55 17.42
N ASP A 779 36.74 29.56 18.17
CA ASP A 779 36.58 30.94 17.67
C ASP A 779 37.87 31.54 17.06
N LYS A 780 39.05 31.10 17.50
CA LYS A 780 40.37 31.48 16.96
C LYS A 780 40.79 30.69 15.71
N ASN A 781 39.91 29.86 15.15
CA ASN A 781 40.22 28.96 14.03
C ASN A 781 41.33 27.95 14.34
N GLU A 782 41.50 27.54 15.60
CA GLU A 782 42.38 26.44 15.98
C GLU A 782 41.59 25.13 15.95
N LEU A 783 42.17 24.07 15.39
CA LEU A 783 41.55 22.74 15.29
C LEU A 783 41.81 21.97 16.58
N LEU A 784 40.77 21.39 17.16
CA LEU A 784 40.88 20.44 18.26
C LEU A 784 41.38 19.09 17.72
N LEU A 785 42.54 18.65 18.16
CA LEU A 785 43.10 17.33 17.90
C LEU A 785 42.98 16.44 19.11
N GLN A 786 42.89 15.13 18.85
CA GLN A 786 43.02 14.12 19.88
C GLN A 786 44.16 13.14 19.55
N GLN A 787 44.83 12.66 20.58
CA GLN A 787 45.70 11.50 20.51
C GLN A 787 44.91 10.28 20.96
N ARG A 788 44.88 9.23 20.15
CA ARG A 788 44.14 8.00 20.44
C ARG A 788 44.75 7.27 21.65
N ALA A 789 43.89 6.70 22.51
CA ALA A 789 44.29 5.91 23.67
C ALA A 789 45.21 4.73 23.30
N THR A 790 46.03 4.27 24.24
CA THR A 790 46.91 3.11 24.05
C THR A 790 46.11 1.81 23.95
N GLU A 791 44.92 1.79 24.57
CA GLU A 791 43.99 0.68 24.64
C GLU A 791 43.23 0.45 23.32
N LYS A 792 43.16 1.46 22.43
CA LYS A 792 42.47 1.35 21.13
C LYS A 792 43.04 0.20 20.28
N ILE A 793 42.15 -0.67 19.81
CA ILE A 793 42.53 -1.82 18.97
C ILE A 793 43.07 -1.39 17.59
N THR A 794 42.48 -0.34 17.00
CA THR A 794 42.95 0.24 15.73
C THR A 794 43.66 1.58 15.97
N PHE A 795 44.88 1.67 15.45
CA PHE A 795 45.74 2.86 15.44
C PHE A 795 45.96 3.48 16.83
N PRO A 796 46.45 2.73 17.84
CA PRO A 796 46.74 3.28 19.17
C PRO A 796 47.89 4.29 19.13
N ASP A 797 47.90 5.23 20.08
CA ASP A 797 48.92 6.26 20.31
C ASP A 797 49.16 7.26 19.15
N MET A 798 48.30 7.27 18.12
CA MET A 798 48.40 8.19 16.98
C MET A 798 47.56 9.45 17.19
N TRP A 799 48.09 10.59 16.74
CA TRP A 799 47.36 11.86 16.63
C TRP A 799 46.38 11.84 15.45
N THR A 800 45.20 12.41 15.64
CA THR A 800 44.14 12.47 14.64
C THR A 800 43.26 13.73 14.78
N ASN A 801 42.32 13.94 13.87
CA ASN A 801 41.33 15.01 13.95
C ASN A 801 40.39 14.84 15.16
N THR A 802 39.50 15.80 15.39
CA THR A 802 38.72 15.90 16.64
C THR A 802 38.03 14.60 17.05
N CYS A 803 37.29 13.95 16.15
CA CYS A 803 36.60 12.70 16.45
C CYS A 803 36.38 11.92 15.14
N CYS A 804 36.68 10.61 15.16
CA CYS A 804 36.45 9.71 14.03
C CYS A 804 35.76 8.44 14.49
N SER A 805 34.64 8.11 13.86
CA SER A 805 33.89 6.93 14.24
C SER A 805 32.89 6.50 13.17
N HIS A 806 31.95 5.66 13.56
CA HIS A 806 30.98 5.04 12.66
C HIS A 806 29.55 5.44 13.03
N PRO A 807 28.71 5.77 12.04
CA PRO A 807 27.27 5.75 12.26
C PRO A 807 26.81 4.31 12.51
N LEU A 808 25.89 4.14 13.46
CA LEU A 808 25.32 2.84 13.77
C LEU A 808 24.25 2.48 12.73
N SER A 809 24.11 1.18 12.44
CA SER A 809 23.01 0.71 11.60
C SER A 809 21.68 0.66 12.36
N VAL A 810 21.21 1.85 12.73
CA VAL A 810 19.90 2.13 13.32
C VAL A 810 19.14 3.09 12.41
N PRO A 811 17.79 3.12 12.45
CA PRO A 811 17.00 3.98 11.55
C PRO A 811 17.38 5.47 11.59
N THR A 812 17.88 5.96 12.74
CA THR A 812 18.26 7.36 12.93
C THR A 812 19.64 7.72 12.36
N GLU A 813 20.55 6.76 12.18
CA GLU A 813 21.93 6.98 11.74
C GLU A 813 22.26 6.32 10.39
N THR A 814 21.42 5.40 9.89
CA THR A 814 21.72 4.62 8.68
C THR A 814 21.75 5.46 7.41
N GLY A 815 20.64 6.07 7.01
CA GLY A 815 20.54 6.88 5.78
C GLY A 815 20.71 6.10 4.46
N SER A 816 19.64 6.03 3.65
CA SER A 816 19.62 5.29 2.37
C SER A 816 19.92 6.12 1.13
N ASN A 817 20.07 7.44 1.29
CA ASN A 817 20.47 8.40 0.26
C ASN A 817 21.40 9.44 0.91
N LEU A 818 22.06 10.27 0.10
CA LEU A 818 23.06 11.20 0.61
C LEU A 818 22.51 12.19 1.68
N PRO A 819 21.37 12.88 1.50
CA PRO A 819 20.80 13.74 2.54
C PRO A 819 20.51 13.02 3.87
N ASP A 820 19.92 11.83 3.81
CA ASP A 820 19.61 11.05 5.01
C ASP A 820 20.88 10.52 5.68
N ALA A 821 21.89 10.13 4.89
CA ALA A 821 23.19 9.68 5.39
C ALA A 821 23.98 10.83 6.04
N ILE A 822 23.94 12.04 5.48
CA ILE A 822 24.52 13.24 6.11
C ILE A 822 23.89 13.49 7.47
N MET A 823 22.55 13.45 7.56
CA MET A 823 21.85 13.64 8.83
C MET A 823 22.13 12.52 9.83
N GLY A 824 22.25 11.28 9.35
CA GLY A 824 22.61 10.14 10.19
C GLY A 824 24.02 10.27 10.76
N VAL A 825 24.98 10.65 9.92
CA VAL A 825 26.37 10.92 10.31
C VAL A 825 26.49 12.09 11.28
N LYS A 826 25.74 13.18 11.10
CA LYS A 826 25.71 14.30 12.07
C LYS A 826 25.24 13.87 13.46
N ARG A 827 24.21 13.02 13.54
CA ARG A 827 23.72 12.45 14.82
C ARG A 827 24.77 11.53 15.45
N ALA A 828 25.42 10.71 14.64
CA ALA A 828 26.51 9.84 15.08
C ALA A 828 27.72 10.65 15.60
N ALA A 829 28.06 11.75 14.92
CA ALA A 829 29.11 12.69 15.33
C ALA A 829 28.81 13.32 16.70
N GLN A 830 27.60 13.83 16.89
CA GLN A 830 27.17 14.38 18.18
C GLN A 830 27.24 13.34 19.31
N ARG A 831 26.81 12.10 19.05
CA ARG A 831 26.90 10.98 20.01
C ARG A 831 28.35 10.64 20.38
N LYS A 832 29.23 10.56 19.38
CA LYS A 832 30.64 10.15 19.60
C LYS A 832 31.50 11.26 20.18
N LEU A 833 31.22 12.53 19.90
CA LEU A 833 31.86 13.67 20.56
C LEU A 833 31.58 13.67 22.07
N ASP A 834 30.37 13.31 22.50
CA ASP A 834 30.08 13.14 23.94
C ASP A 834 30.80 11.92 24.52
N GLN A 835 30.83 10.80 23.79
CA GLN A 835 31.46 9.57 24.27
C GLN A 835 33.00 9.63 24.38
N GLU A 836 33.69 10.24 23.40
CA GLU A 836 35.15 10.28 23.34
C GLU A 836 35.72 11.51 24.07
N LEU A 837 35.08 12.68 23.91
CA LEU A 837 35.61 13.97 24.38
C LEU A 837 34.73 14.63 25.45
N GLY A 838 33.60 14.05 25.84
CA GLY A 838 32.68 14.63 26.83
C GLY A 838 31.92 15.87 26.34
N ILE A 839 31.99 16.19 25.05
CA ILE A 839 31.37 17.38 24.46
C ILE A 839 29.87 17.15 24.34
N LYS A 840 29.10 17.93 25.10
CA LYS A 840 27.65 17.78 25.17
C LYS A 840 26.93 18.30 23.92
N LYS A 841 25.82 17.66 23.57
CA LYS A 841 25.03 17.97 22.37
C LYS A 841 24.57 19.43 22.28
N GLU A 842 24.38 20.10 23.41
CA GLU A 842 23.99 21.52 23.49
C GLU A 842 25.10 22.45 22.99
N GLN A 843 26.36 22.02 23.02
CA GLN A 843 27.51 22.77 22.53
C GLN A 843 27.79 22.55 21.04
N VAL A 844 27.20 21.50 20.46
CA VAL A 844 27.35 21.12 19.04
C VAL A 844 26.01 20.77 18.40
N PRO A 845 25.13 21.76 18.16
CA PRO A 845 23.85 21.55 17.46
C PRO A 845 24.02 20.94 16.07
N LEU A 846 23.04 20.17 15.59
CA LEU A 846 23.15 19.43 14.32
C LEU A 846 23.21 20.35 13.10
N GLU A 847 22.57 21.51 13.20
CA GLU A 847 22.54 22.58 12.21
C GLU A 847 23.93 23.21 11.97
N ASP A 848 24.79 23.23 12.98
CA ASP A 848 26.11 23.88 12.92
C ASP A 848 27.18 22.98 12.28
N PHE A 849 26.87 21.70 12.05
CA PHE A 849 27.73 20.82 11.29
C PHE A 849 27.64 21.13 9.79
N HIS A 850 28.77 21.40 9.15
CA HIS A 850 28.91 21.54 7.71
C HIS A 850 29.46 20.26 7.11
N PHE A 851 28.67 19.58 6.29
CA PHE A 851 29.15 18.45 5.49
C PHE A 851 29.90 18.96 4.26
N LEU A 852 31.15 18.54 4.12
CA LEU A 852 32.00 18.92 3.00
C LEU A 852 31.93 17.88 1.87
N THR A 853 32.47 16.70 2.12
CA THR A 853 32.63 15.64 1.12
C THR A 853 32.70 14.26 1.75
N ARG A 854 32.81 13.23 0.90
CA ARG A 854 33.10 11.84 1.29
C ARG A 854 34.42 11.39 0.69
N ILE A 855 35.27 10.76 1.50
CA ILE A 855 36.51 10.13 1.03
C ILE A 855 36.39 8.61 1.10
N HIS A 856 36.91 7.89 0.11
CA HIS A 856 37.01 6.44 0.14
C HIS A 856 38.49 6.08 0.22
N TYR A 857 38.90 5.42 1.30
CA TYR A 857 40.30 5.02 1.55
C TYR A 857 40.39 3.63 2.18
N LYS A 858 41.60 3.03 2.11
CA LYS A 858 41.94 1.77 2.76
C LYS A 858 43.33 1.86 3.38
N ALA A 859 43.47 1.51 4.66
CA ALA A 859 44.74 1.58 5.36
C ALA A 859 44.91 0.45 6.40
N PRO A 860 46.05 -0.27 6.41
CA PRO A 860 46.35 -1.23 7.46
C PRO A 860 46.76 -0.51 8.76
N SER A 861 46.27 -1.00 9.89
CA SER A 861 46.67 -0.54 11.22
C SER A 861 47.85 -1.34 11.76
N ASN A 862 47.71 -2.67 11.73
CA ASN A 862 48.76 -3.64 11.97
C ASN A 862 48.54 -4.86 11.05
N GLY A 863 49.24 -5.97 11.28
CA GLY A 863 49.09 -7.16 10.42
C GLY A 863 47.69 -7.79 10.43
N GLN A 864 46.90 -7.57 11.49
CA GLN A 864 45.58 -8.18 11.68
C GLN A 864 44.42 -7.19 11.44
N TRP A 865 44.62 -5.92 11.81
CA TRP A 865 43.57 -4.89 11.84
C TRP A 865 43.85 -3.76 10.84
N GLY A 866 42.79 -3.15 10.31
CA GLY A 866 42.85 -2.00 9.41
C GLY A 866 41.49 -1.34 9.21
N GLU A 867 41.43 -0.43 8.25
CA GLU A 867 40.22 0.32 7.88
C GLU A 867 40.04 0.32 6.36
N HIS A 868 38.79 0.21 5.92
CA HIS A 868 38.36 0.36 4.53
C HIS A 868 36.98 1.02 4.54
N GLU A 869 36.95 2.31 4.27
CA GLU A 869 35.86 3.18 4.68
C GLU A 869 35.47 4.20 3.62
N ILE A 870 34.16 4.49 3.57
CA ILE A 870 33.65 5.74 3.00
C ILE A 870 33.40 6.70 4.17
N ASP A 871 34.30 7.66 4.32
CA ASP A 871 34.38 8.59 5.45
C ASP A 871 33.80 9.96 5.11
N TYR A 872 32.81 10.38 5.88
CA TYR A 872 32.11 11.65 5.75
C TYR A 872 32.83 12.76 6.52
N ILE A 873 33.21 13.83 5.82
CA ILE A 873 33.96 14.93 6.42
C ILE A 873 32.99 16.02 6.92
N LEU A 874 33.00 16.24 8.24
CA LEU A 874 32.17 17.23 8.92
C LEU A 874 33.03 18.32 9.57
N PHE A 875 32.69 19.57 9.31
CA PHE A 875 33.26 20.73 9.99
C PHE A 875 32.26 21.32 10.97
N ILE A 876 32.74 21.80 12.11
CA ILE A 876 31.93 22.57 13.05
C ILE A 876 32.81 23.62 13.72
N LYS A 877 32.27 24.81 13.94
CA LYS A 877 32.95 25.87 14.70
C LYS A 877 32.19 26.10 16.00
N ALA A 878 32.80 25.69 17.11
CA ALA A 878 32.19 25.77 18.44
C ALA A 878 33.26 25.86 19.53
N ASN A 879 33.02 26.69 20.54
CA ASN A 879 33.82 26.69 21.77
C ASN A 879 33.22 25.65 22.72
N VAL A 880 34.02 24.65 23.09
CA VAL A 880 33.52 23.47 23.82
C VAL A 880 34.35 23.17 25.05
N ASP A 881 33.67 22.64 26.07
CA ASP A 881 34.31 22.01 27.22
C ASP A 881 34.71 20.56 26.87
N VAL A 882 36.00 20.24 27.06
CA VAL A 882 36.56 18.92 26.72
C VAL A 882 36.85 18.15 28.00
N ASN A 883 36.24 16.97 28.13
CA ASN A 883 36.44 16.01 29.22
C ASN A 883 36.70 14.61 28.61
N PRO A 884 37.94 14.32 28.18
CA PRO A 884 38.26 13.12 27.41
C PRO A 884 38.02 11.83 28.18
N ASN A 885 37.49 10.81 27.50
CA ASN A 885 37.43 9.46 28.03
C ASN A 885 38.81 8.80 27.89
N PRO A 886 39.49 8.40 28.99
CA PRO A 886 40.84 7.86 28.93
C PRO A 886 40.95 6.55 28.13
N ASN A 887 39.86 5.79 27.99
CA ASN A 887 39.84 4.56 27.17
C ASN A 887 39.74 4.81 25.66
N GLU A 888 39.37 6.03 25.24
CA GLU A 888 39.27 6.39 23.82
C GLU A 888 40.35 7.41 23.42
N VAL A 889 40.70 8.32 24.33
CA VAL A 889 41.55 9.51 24.10
C VAL A 889 42.62 9.64 25.17
N ARG A 890 43.88 9.69 24.75
CA ARG A 890 45.05 9.85 25.61
C ARG A 890 45.36 11.30 25.93
N ASP A 891 45.26 12.16 24.92
CA ASP A 891 45.61 13.58 25.03
C ASP A 891 44.81 14.40 24.01
N THR A 892 44.69 15.70 24.24
CA THR A 892 44.00 16.64 23.35
C THR A 892 44.74 17.96 23.26
N GLN A 893 44.77 18.58 22.08
CA GLN A 893 45.34 19.92 21.94
C GLN A 893 44.61 20.73 20.87
N TYR A 894 44.51 22.04 21.08
CA TYR A 894 44.13 22.99 20.04
C TYR A 894 45.38 23.45 19.28
N VAL A 895 45.32 23.39 17.95
CA VAL A 895 46.45 23.83 17.10
C VAL A 895 45.99 24.76 15.98
N PRO A 896 46.72 25.86 15.72
CA PRO A 896 46.52 26.65 14.52
C PRO A 896 47.08 25.92 13.29
N ALA A 897 46.67 26.33 12.08
CA ALA A 897 47.09 25.69 10.83
C ALA A 897 48.62 25.55 10.67
N GLU A 898 49.39 26.59 10.99
CA GLU A 898 50.87 26.53 10.95
C GLU A 898 51.45 25.62 12.04
N GLY A 899 50.81 25.56 13.21
CA GLY A 899 51.17 24.63 14.28
C GLY A 899 50.97 23.18 13.86
N LEU A 900 49.87 22.88 13.16
CA LEU A 900 49.64 21.54 12.61
C LEU A 900 50.71 21.16 11.58
N LYS A 901 51.10 22.06 10.67
CA LYS A 901 52.19 21.78 9.71
C LYS A 901 53.50 21.44 10.42
N ALA A 902 53.85 22.18 11.47
CA ALA A 902 55.05 21.90 12.27
C ALA A 902 54.98 20.53 12.97
N LEU A 903 53.81 20.12 13.48
CA LEU A 903 53.63 18.80 14.08
C LEU A 903 53.81 17.66 13.08
N PHE A 904 53.46 17.86 11.81
CA PHE A 904 53.70 16.88 10.74
C PHE A 904 55.18 16.72 10.36
N GLU A 905 56.02 17.72 10.66
CA GLU A 905 57.48 17.67 10.43
C GLU A 905 58.22 16.93 11.55
N ASP A 906 57.60 16.73 12.72
CA ASP A 906 58.20 16.00 13.83
C ASP A 906 58.14 14.47 13.59
N PRO A 907 59.28 13.79 13.36
CA PRO A 907 59.30 12.35 13.11
C PRO A 907 58.94 11.51 14.35
N ALA A 908 58.93 12.08 15.56
CA ALA A 908 58.52 11.39 16.77
C ALA A 908 56.99 11.23 16.86
N LEU A 909 56.23 12.08 16.18
CA LEU A 909 54.78 12.05 16.20
C LEU A 909 54.23 11.14 15.08
N LYS A 910 53.27 10.30 15.44
CA LYS A 910 52.54 9.45 14.50
C LYS A 910 51.14 9.99 14.32
N PHE A 911 50.67 10.02 13.08
CA PHE A 911 49.30 10.45 12.75
C PHE A 911 48.58 9.35 11.99
N THR A 912 47.26 9.32 12.16
CA THR A 912 46.42 8.33 11.49
C THR A 912 46.38 8.55 9.97
N PRO A 913 46.28 7.47 9.16
CA PRO A 913 46.41 7.57 7.70
C PRO A 913 45.38 8.50 7.03
N TRP A 914 44.11 8.43 7.43
CA TRP A 914 43.05 9.29 6.87
C TRP A 914 43.29 10.76 7.20
N PHE A 915 43.73 11.06 8.43
CA PHE A 915 44.02 12.43 8.84
C PHE A 915 45.21 13.01 8.05
N LYS A 916 46.28 12.23 7.84
CA LYS A 916 47.39 12.63 6.97
C LYS A 916 46.91 12.92 5.54
N LEU A 917 46.07 12.04 5.02
CA LEU A 917 45.52 12.12 3.66
C LEU A 917 44.68 13.39 3.48
N ILE A 918 43.75 13.66 4.40
CA ILE A 918 42.92 14.88 4.39
C ILE A 918 43.79 16.14 4.54
N CYS A 919 44.77 16.14 5.44
CA CYS A 919 45.70 17.25 5.63
C CYS A 919 46.50 17.58 4.37
N ASN A 920 47.06 16.57 3.71
CA ASN A 920 47.91 16.74 2.54
C ASN A 920 47.14 17.11 1.27
N SER A 921 45.84 16.78 1.19
CA SER A 921 45.05 17.02 -0.01
C SER A 921 44.18 18.27 0.04
N MET A 922 43.52 18.55 1.17
CA MET A 922 42.35 19.46 1.17
C MET A 922 42.18 20.31 2.43
N LEU A 923 42.62 19.84 3.61
CA LEU A 923 42.33 20.52 4.88
C LEU A 923 42.80 21.97 4.92
N PHE A 924 44.05 22.23 4.54
CA PHE A 924 44.64 23.57 4.64
C PHE A 924 44.02 24.58 3.68
N GLU A 925 43.42 24.12 2.57
CA GLU A 925 42.65 24.98 1.67
C GLU A 925 41.32 25.36 2.32
N TRP A 926 40.57 24.37 2.83
CA TRP A 926 39.29 24.62 3.50
C TRP A 926 39.43 25.45 4.77
N TRP A 927 40.52 25.27 5.51
CA TRP A 927 40.83 26.03 6.72
C TRP A 927 40.90 27.53 6.46
N GLN A 928 41.41 27.95 5.28
CA GLN A 928 41.48 29.37 4.91
C GLN A 928 40.10 30.01 4.67
N HIS A 929 39.07 29.19 4.48
CA HIS A 929 37.72 29.61 4.12
C HIS A 929 36.69 29.41 5.24
N LEU A 930 37.13 29.09 6.48
CA LEU A 930 36.25 28.83 7.63
C LEU A 930 35.28 29.99 7.93
N ASP A 931 35.76 31.24 7.90
CA ASP A 931 34.94 32.41 8.22
C ASP A 931 34.17 32.96 7.01
N SER A 932 34.64 32.70 5.79
CA SER A 932 33.97 33.13 4.56
C SER A 932 34.40 32.26 3.36
N GLY A 933 33.42 31.67 2.67
CA GLY A 933 33.64 30.91 1.43
C GLY A 933 33.63 29.39 1.57
N LEU A 934 33.44 28.84 2.78
CA LEU A 934 33.33 27.39 3.00
C LEU A 934 32.19 26.75 2.19
N GLU A 935 31.10 27.51 1.94
CA GLU A 935 29.92 27.11 1.16
C GLU A 935 30.28 26.47 -0.20
N LYS A 936 31.35 26.96 -0.86
CA LYS A 936 31.84 26.44 -2.15
C LYS A 936 32.29 24.98 -2.07
N TYR A 937 32.68 24.52 -0.89
CA TYR A 937 33.22 23.18 -0.63
C TYR A 937 32.22 22.29 0.12
N THR A 938 31.00 22.77 0.40
CA THR A 938 29.96 22.00 1.09
C THR A 938 29.12 21.16 0.12
N ASN A 939 28.58 20.04 0.63
CA ASN A 939 27.63 19.19 -0.08
C ASN A 939 28.12 18.61 -1.42
N GLU A 940 29.41 18.27 -1.48
CA GLU A 940 29.97 17.60 -2.65
C GLU A 940 29.26 16.25 -2.89
N GLN A 941 28.81 16.05 -4.13
CA GLN A 941 28.01 14.87 -4.50
C GLN A 941 28.88 13.66 -4.86
N GLU A 942 30.12 13.88 -5.28
CA GLU A 942 31.04 12.81 -5.68
C GLU A 942 31.87 12.32 -4.48
N ILE A 943 32.24 11.04 -4.50
CA ILE A 943 33.11 10.43 -3.50
C ILE A 943 34.56 10.54 -3.99
N ARG A 944 35.43 11.14 -3.18
CA ARG A 944 36.85 11.26 -3.47
C ARG A 944 37.54 9.94 -3.14
N ARG A 945 37.98 9.20 -4.16
CA ARG A 945 38.70 7.93 -4.00
C ARG A 945 40.20 8.22 -3.89
N MET A 946 40.82 7.87 -2.77
CA MET A 946 42.18 8.30 -2.42
C MET A 946 43.12 7.16 -2.06
#